data_AF-A0A3M4SSN0-F1
#
_entry.id   AF-A0A3M4SSN0-F1
#
_cell.length_a   1.000
_cell.length_b   1.000
_cell.length_c   1.000
_cell.angle_alpha   90.00
_cell.angle_beta   90.00
_cell.angle_gamma   90.00
#
_symmetry.space_group_name_H-M   'P 1'
#
loop_
_entity.id
_entity.type
_entity.pdbx_description
1 polymer ?
#
loop_
_entity_poly.entity_id
_entity_poly.type
_entity_poly.pdbx_seq_one_letter_code
_entity_poly.pdbx_strand_id
1 'polypeptide(L)'
;MRPVSMFSLRSICAAALFALCLSTFPALAADPPSSDAVQQSLDKIADRKLPDAEQKALQQVLEQTLAFIASKKDSEQKLEALKQQLAQAPKQTSENQRELARLKESKVVPVAQRYGGLDVPQLEQLLSQRSTQQSDLQSELNDANSLAITAQTRPERAQTEISANQTRIQQINAILKSGKDNGKTLSADQRNLLNAELASINALNLLRRQELAGNSQLQDLGNSQHDLLTEKVARQEQEIQDLQTLINDKRRAQSQKTVADLSLEAQKSGGSSLLATESAANLKLSDYLLRGTDRLNELTQQNLKTKQQLDNLTQTDQALSEQINVLSGSLLLSKILYKQKQALPHLELDKGLADEIANIRLYQFDINQQREQMSTPTAYVEKLLATQPPENITPQLRRTLLDLAITRSDLLERLNRELSALLNESITLQLNQKQLTSTAQGLRATLDEQMFWIPSNKPLDLEWFQNIWPRLQKQIATLPWTSSLSELSDGLTQRPLLFLPLLLLIGVLTWRRKALYQKLNRLHADIGHFKRDSQWKTPLALLINVLLAMPVALGLALCGYALQIDARGQNANLGEALLQIALAWLVFYTAYRVLAPSGVAQLHFRWETAQVEFLRGWVRRLGLVVLALVAVVAVAEHQPAALADDVLGIGVVLTCYALMTWLLARLLISSPTHHNASLFRKTVGVVFTALPVALFLAVCFGYYYTALKLSDRLIDTLYLMMIWLMVEATFVRGLSVAARRLAYQRALAKRQAARENGDSEIPVEEPKLDIEQVNQQSLRLIRLALLAGFVGALYLVWAELITVFAYLDNIILYEYTSGTGANMSMVPISLSDFLGAGVIIVITFVLAGNLPGLLEVLVLSRMNLAQGSAYATTTLLSYTIAGVGFVTTLSTLGVSWDKLQWLVAALSVGLGFGMQEIFANFISGIMILFERPVRIGDTITIGALSGTVSKIRIRATTITDFDRKDIIVPNKTFITGQLINWSLTDTVTRVTLKLGVDYGSDLDLVRSLLLQAARENPRVLKEPEPIVYFLNFGESTLDHELRMHVRDLGDRNPVLDEINRFINREFKKQHINISFRQMEIYLKNTQGLEYKLVPAEPSDKTGAPTGQTTLQPVNTKVAPATKDAPEPPELRLD
;
A
#
# COMPACT_ATOMS: atom_id res chain seq x y z
N MET A 1 57.44 -83.93 49.76
CA MET A 1 56.90 -84.69 48.62
C MET A 1 57.03 -83.86 47.35
N ARG A 2 57.17 -84.50 46.18
CA ARG A 2 57.21 -83.91 44.83
C ARG A 2 55.80 -83.49 44.35
N PRO A 3 55.64 -82.79 43.20
CA PRO A 3 56.65 -82.11 42.37
C PRO A 3 56.34 -80.63 42.03
N VAL A 4 57.40 -79.92 41.63
CA VAL A 4 57.34 -78.68 40.84
C VAL A 4 56.89 -79.00 39.41
N SER A 5 56.09 -78.12 38.78
CA SER A 5 55.88 -78.14 37.32
C SER A 5 56.07 -76.74 36.72
N MET A 6 56.54 -76.69 35.47
CA MET A 6 57.18 -75.51 34.88
C MET A 6 56.15 -74.50 34.35
N PHE A 7 56.28 -73.23 34.72
CA PHE A 7 55.65 -72.15 33.95
C PHE A 7 56.32 -72.08 32.58
N SER A 8 55.57 -72.44 31.53
CA SER A 8 56.11 -72.50 30.17
C SER A 8 56.50 -71.11 29.66
N LEU A 9 57.54 -71.02 28.84
CA LEU A 9 57.98 -69.78 28.18
C LEU A 9 56.86 -69.12 27.36
N ARG A 10 55.90 -69.93 26.85
CA ARG A 10 54.70 -69.47 26.14
C ARG A 10 53.82 -68.55 26.99
N SER A 11 53.71 -68.79 28.29
CA SER A 11 52.91 -67.97 29.21
C SER A 11 53.48 -66.55 29.33
N ILE A 12 54.81 -66.42 29.37
CA ILE A 12 55.51 -65.13 29.45
C ILE A 12 55.46 -64.41 28.09
N CYS A 13 55.67 -65.12 26.98
CA CYS A 13 55.51 -64.54 25.65
C CYS A 13 54.06 -64.11 25.37
N ALA A 14 53.05 -64.87 25.83
CA ALA A 14 51.64 -64.50 25.71
C ALA A 14 51.29 -63.29 26.58
N ALA A 15 51.81 -63.19 27.80
CA ALA A 15 51.66 -62.01 28.66
C ALA A 15 52.36 -60.77 28.08
N ALA A 16 53.54 -60.93 27.48
CA ALA A 16 54.25 -59.85 26.78
C ALA A 16 53.51 -59.40 25.51
N LEU A 17 52.95 -60.33 24.73
CA LEU A 17 52.07 -60.01 23.59
C LEU A 17 50.78 -59.32 24.03
N PHE A 18 50.16 -59.75 25.13
CA PHE A 18 49.00 -59.05 25.70
C PHE A 18 49.37 -57.65 26.19
N ALA A 19 50.54 -57.47 26.81
CA ALA A 19 51.03 -56.16 27.23
C ALA A 19 51.34 -55.23 26.04
N LEU A 20 51.92 -55.75 24.95
CA LEU A 20 52.11 -54.99 23.70
C LEU A 20 50.79 -54.71 22.95
N CYS A 21 49.77 -55.55 23.09
CA CYS A 21 48.43 -55.27 22.56
C CYS A 21 47.62 -54.31 23.44
N LEU A 22 47.99 -54.18 24.73
CA LEU A 22 47.39 -53.25 25.70
C LEU A 22 48.13 -51.92 25.81
N SER A 23 49.33 -51.79 25.22
CA SER A 23 49.94 -50.47 24.97
C SER A 23 49.20 -49.76 23.83
N THR A 24 47.94 -49.39 24.07
CA THR A 24 47.31 -48.30 23.34
C THR A 24 48.10 -47.04 23.65
N PHE A 25 49.03 -46.68 22.77
CA PHE A 25 49.56 -45.31 22.75
C PHE A 25 48.35 -44.37 22.78
N PRO A 26 48.32 -43.37 23.67
CA PRO A 26 47.34 -42.30 23.52
C PRO A 26 47.59 -41.72 22.13
N ALA A 27 46.56 -41.77 21.27
CA ALA A 27 46.61 -41.08 20.00
C ALA A 27 46.72 -39.60 20.33
N LEU A 28 47.96 -39.09 20.31
CA LEU A 28 48.24 -37.66 20.41
C LEU A 28 47.35 -36.98 19.37
N ALA A 29 46.46 -36.11 19.85
CA ALA A 29 45.68 -35.27 18.95
C ALA A 29 46.70 -34.53 18.08
N ALA A 30 46.59 -34.67 16.77
CA ALA A 30 47.51 -33.99 15.87
C ALA A 30 47.35 -32.48 16.09
N ASP A 31 48.45 -31.80 16.42
CA ASP A 31 48.42 -30.36 16.65
C ASP A 31 47.83 -29.64 15.42
N PRO A 32 46.98 -28.62 15.62
CA PRO A 32 46.43 -27.85 14.53
C PRO A 32 47.57 -27.17 13.74
N PRO A 33 47.41 -26.98 12.42
CA PRO A 33 48.44 -26.33 11.61
C PRO A 33 48.68 -24.90 12.08
N SER A 34 49.92 -24.40 11.93
CA SER A 34 50.24 -23.01 12.24
C SER A 34 49.62 -22.05 11.22
N SER A 35 49.26 -20.84 11.67
CA SER A 35 48.73 -19.77 10.81
C SER A 35 49.58 -19.56 9.56
N ASP A 36 50.90 -19.52 9.75
CA ASP A 36 51.87 -19.17 8.73
C ASP A 36 52.00 -20.29 7.68
N ALA A 37 51.83 -21.55 8.08
CA ALA A 37 51.81 -22.68 7.16
C ALA A 37 50.51 -22.70 6.32
N VAL A 38 49.36 -22.35 6.91
CA VAL A 38 48.09 -22.25 6.18
C VAL A 38 48.11 -21.05 5.24
N GLN A 39 48.60 -19.90 5.67
CA GLN A 39 48.76 -18.70 4.83
C GLN A 39 49.67 -18.98 3.62
N GLN A 40 50.86 -19.58 3.85
CA GLN A 40 51.75 -19.99 2.75
C GLN A 40 51.12 -21.02 1.80
N SER A 41 50.17 -21.83 2.27
CA SER A 41 49.44 -22.77 1.40
C SER A 41 48.34 -22.10 0.58
N LEU A 42 47.77 -21.00 1.09
CA LEU A 42 46.79 -20.15 0.41
C LEU A 42 47.46 -19.28 -0.66
N ASP A 43 48.59 -18.67 -0.33
CA ASP A 43 49.41 -17.89 -1.28
C ASP A 43 49.93 -18.75 -2.46
N LYS A 44 50.08 -20.07 -2.24
CA LYS A 44 50.56 -21.06 -3.24
C LYS A 44 49.45 -21.88 -3.91
N ILE A 45 48.18 -21.48 -3.84
CA ILE A 45 47.09 -22.20 -4.52
C ILE A 45 47.32 -22.25 -6.04
N ALA A 46 47.79 -21.15 -6.65
CA ALA A 46 48.06 -21.06 -8.08
C ALA A 46 49.12 -22.08 -8.56
N ASP A 47 50.12 -22.40 -7.71
CA ASP A 47 51.18 -23.35 -8.02
C ASP A 47 50.68 -24.82 -8.10
N ARG A 48 49.52 -25.14 -7.50
CA ARG A 48 48.98 -26.51 -7.42
C ARG A 48 48.32 -27.01 -8.70
N LYS A 49 48.11 -26.15 -9.73
CA LYS A 49 47.57 -26.53 -11.06
C LYS A 49 46.25 -27.32 -11.05
N LEU A 50 45.37 -27.02 -10.09
CA LEU A 50 44.04 -27.63 -9.99
C LEU A 50 43.03 -26.95 -10.94
N PRO A 51 41.89 -27.59 -11.30
CA PRO A 51 40.78 -26.93 -11.99
C PRO A 51 40.17 -25.78 -11.17
N ASP A 52 39.66 -24.72 -11.81
CA ASP A 52 39.11 -23.51 -11.16
C ASP A 52 38.09 -23.79 -10.03
N ALA A 53 37.22 -24.79 -10.22
CA ALA A 53 36.24 -25.19 -9.22
C ALA A 53 36.89 -25.81 -7.97
N GLU A 54 37.97 -26.58 -8.14
CA GLU A 54 38.73 -27.19 -7.05
C GLU A 54 39.67 -26.19 -6.38
N GLN A 55 40.23 -25.22 -7.14
CA GLN A 55 40.97 -24.10 -6.57
C GLN A 55 40.10 -23.26 -5.63
N LYS A 56 38.88 -22.87 -6.05
CA LYS A 56 37.94 -22.13 -5.20
C LYS A 56 37.52 -22.92 -3.97
N ALA A 57 37.25 -24.22 -4.11
CA ALA A 57 36.91 -25.09 -2.98
C ALA A 57 38.08 -25.22 -1.98
N LEU A 58 39.32 -25.33 -2.48
CA LEU A 58 40.52 -25.37 -1.64
C LEU A 58 40.78 -24.03 -0.95
N GLN A 59 40.62 -22.91 -1.66
CA GLN A 59 40.71 -21.56 -1.09
C GLN A 59 39.76 -21.41 0.10
N GLN A 60 38.48 -21.75 -0.09
CA GLN A 60 37.46 -21.66 0.96
C GLN A 60 37.82 -22.54 2.19
N VAL A 61 38.36 -23.75 1.98
CA VAL A 61 38.85 -24.62 3.07
C VAL A 61 40.01 -23.98 3.83
N LEU A 62 40.97 -23.35 3.15
CA LEU A 62 42.13 -22.72 3.79
C LEU A 62 41.75 -21.42 4.52
N GLU A 63 40.85 -20.61 3.95
CA GLU A 63 40.27 -19.42 4.60
C GLU A 63 39.48 -19.80 5.87
N GLN A 64 38.65 -20.85 5.82
CA GLN A 64 37.95 -21.37 7.00
C GLN A 64 38.92 -21.93 8.04
N THR A 65 40.02 -22.59 7.62
CA THR A 65 41.06 -23.08 8.54
C THR A 65 41.72 -21.91 9.28
N LEU A 66 42.05 -20.81 8.58
CA LEU A 66 42.56 -19.59 9.20
C LEU A 66 41.55 -18.96 10.16
N ALA A 67 40.26 -18.92 9.79
CA ALA A 67 39.20 -18.41 10.66
C ALA A 67 39.07 -19.21 11.97
N PHE A 68 39.17 -20.54 11.93
CA PHE A 68 39.18 -21.36 13.16
C PHE A 68 40.44 -21.16 14.00
N ILE A 69 41.63 -21.00 13.38
CA ILE A 69 42.87 -20.68 14.11
C ILE A 69 42.75 -19.31 14.80
N ALA A 70 42.17 -18.31 14.12
CA ALA A 70 41.90 -16.99 14.69
C ALA A 70 40.89 -17.07 15.84
N SER A 71 39.79 -17.80 15.68
CA SER A 71 38.76 -18.02 16.72
C SER A 71 39.30 -18.73 17.95
N LYS A 72 40.20 -19.71 17.77
CA LYS A 72 40.95 -20.34 18.88
C LYS A 72 41.72 -19.28 19.67
N LYS A 73 42.53 -18.46 18.99
CA LYS A 73 43.37 -17.43 19.61
C LYS A 73 42.55 -16.35 20.33
N ASP A 74 41.44 -15.91 19.73
CA ASP A 74 40.48 -15.00 20.35
C ASP A 74 39.84 -15.60 21.61
N SER A 75 39.45 -16.87 21.58
CA SER A 75 38.92 -17.60 22.76
C SER A 75 39.96 -17.72 23.88
N GLU A 76 41.23 -17.97 23.55
CA GLU A 76 42.35 -18.01 24.50
C GLU A 76 42.63 -16.62 25.11
N GLN A 77 42.59 -15.55 24.31
CA GLN A 77 42.74 -14.17 24.79
C GLN A 77 41.59 -13.76 25.72
N LYS A 78 40.35 -14.08 25.36
CA LYS A 78 39.16 -13.85 26.20
C LYS A 78 39.22 -14.64 27.51
N LEU A 79 39.75 -15.87 27.48
CA LEU A 79 39.96 -16.68 28.68
C LEU A 79 40.96 -16.04 29.65
N GLU A 80 42.07 -15.49 29.17
CA GLU A 80 43.04 -14.79 30.03
C GLU A 80 42.48 -13.46 30.57
N ALA A 81 41.78 -12.67 29.74
CA ALA A 81 41.09 -11.47 30.20
C ALA A 81 40.05 -11.78 31.29
N LEU A 82 39.25 -12.83 31.10
CA LEU A 82 38.29 -13.32 32.07
C LEU A 82 38.95 -13.76 33.38
N LYS A 83 40.07 -14.50 33.34
CA LYS A 83 40.83 -14.88 34.54
C LYS A 83 41.29 -13.65 35.33
N GLN A 84 41.78 -12.61 34.64
CA GLN A 84 42.17 -11.35 35.27
C GLN A 84 40.98 -10.64 35.92
N GLN A 85 39.83 -10.58 35.23
CA GLN A 85 38.60 -9.99 35.78
C GLN A 85 38.12 -10.76 37.02
N LEU A 86 38.07 -12.09 36.97
CA LEU A 86 37.67 -12.95 38.10
C LEU A 86 38.61 -12.83 39.30
N ALA A 87 39.91 -12.61 39.08
CA ALA A 87 40.86 -12.37 40.16
C ALA A 87 40.64 -11.01 40.86
N GLN A 88 40.13 -10.00 40.15
CA GLN A 88 39.87 -8.65 40.69
C GLN A 88 38.45 -8.48 41.26
N ALA A 89 37.47 -9.22 40.73
CA ALA A 89 36.05 -9.07 41.06
C ALA A 89 35.73 -9.09 42.57
N PRO A 90 36.29 -9.98 43.42
CA PRO A 90 35.98 -9.98 44.85
C PRO A 90 36.46 -8.72 45.58
N LYS A 91 37.60 -8.15 45.14
CA LYS A 91 38.15 -6.91 45.71
C LYS A 91 37.27 -5.72 45.36
N GLN A 92 36.93 -5.59 44.08
CA GLN A 92 36.04 -4.54 43.57
C GLN A 92 34.65 -4.62 44.22
N THR A 93 34.07 -5.82 44.34
CA THR A 93 32.78 -6.04 45.01
C THR A 93 32.80 -5.54 46.46
N SER A 94 33.89 -5.83 47.20
CA SER A 94 34.05 -5.35 48.58
C SER A 94 34.24 -3.84 48.66
N GLU A 95 34.98 -3.24 47.72
CA GLU A 95 35.18 -1.80 47.60
C GLU A 95 33.85 -1.08 47.29
N ASN A 96 33.08 -1.58 46.32
CA ASN A 96 31.77 -1.04 45.94
C ASN A 96 30.77 -1.06 47.11
N GLN A 97 30.66 -2.20 47.82
CA GLN A 97 29.75 -2.33 48.96
C GLN A 97 30.13 -1.39 50.11
N ARG A 98 31.43 -1.18 50.37
CA ARG A 98 31.91 -0.21 51.37
C ARG A 98 31.62 1.23 50.97
N GLU A 99 31.80 1.58 49.69
CA GLU A 99 31.47 2.92 49.19
C GLU A 99 29.96 3.18 49.23
N LEU A 100 29.13 2.19 48.86
CA LEU A 100 27.67 2.25 48.93
C LEU A 100 27.17 2.45 50.38
N ALA A 101 27.72 1.69 51.33
CA ALA A 101 27.39 1.86 52.75
C ALA A 101 27.77 3.26 53.24
N ARG A 102 29.00 3.72 52.92
CA ARG A 102 29.47 5.07 53.26
C ARG A 102 28.61 6.17 52.65
N LEU A 103 28.15 6.01 51.41
CA LEU A 103 27.21 6.93 50.77
C LEU A 103 25.90 6.94 51.55
N LYS A 104 25.26 5.78 51.76
CA LYS A 104 23.97 5.67 52.47
C LYS A 104 24.00 6.23 53.89
N GLU A 105 25.10 6.09 54.62
CA GLU A 105 25.29 6.71 55.95
C GLU A 105 25.56 8.23 55.89
N SER A 106 26.13 8.73 54.80
CA SER A 106 26.46 10.16 54.66
C SER A 106 25.21 11.02 54.47
N LYS A 107 24.97 11.95 55.40
CA LYS A 107 23.93 12.97 55.30
C LYS A 107 24.25 13.94 54.16
N VAL A 108 23.35 14.05 53.20
CA VAL A 108 23.42 15.06 52.13
C VAL A 108 23.19 16.45 52.75
N VAL A 109 24.14 17.36 52.57
CA VAL A 109 24.00 18.76 52.97
C VAL A 109 23.17 19.49 51.90
N PRO A 110 22.07 20.18 52.25
CA PRO A 110 21.22 20.86 51.27
C PRO A 110 22.01 21.84 50.39
N VAL A 111 21.78 21.78 49.08
CA VAL A 111 22.46 22.61 48.06
C VAL A 111 22.34 24.10 48.39
N ALA A 112 21.19 24.55 48.88
CA ALA A 112 20.95 25.92 49.31
C ALA A 112 21.93 26.40 50.41
N GLN A 113 22.35 25.52 51.32
CA GLN A 113 23.35 25.84 52.35
C GLN A 113 24.78 25.82 51.80
N ARG A 114 25.06 24.94 50.83
CA ARG A 114 26.40 24.72 50.28
C ARG A 114 26.80 25.76 49.22
N TYR A 115 25.84 26.22 48.42
CA TYR A 115 26.07 27.10 47.27
C TYR A 115 25.23 28.39 47.29
N GLY A 116 24.48 28.66 48.37
CA GLY A 116 23.63 29.85 48.48
C GLY A 116 24.34 31.20 48.29
N GLY A 117 25.67 31.25 48.52
CA GLY A 117 26.51 32.43 48.29
C GLY A 117 26.95 32.66 46.84
N LEU A 118 26.78 31.70 45.92
CA LEU A 118 27.14 31.85 44.50
C LEU A 118 26.12 32.71 43.75
N ASP A 119 26.56 33.34 42.66
CA ASP A 119 25.67 34.03 41.72
C ASP A 119 24.98 33.07 40.74
N VAL A 120 24.00 33.57 39.99
CA VAL A 120 23.22 32.75 39.04
C VAL A 120 24.09 32.15 37.93
N PRO A 121 24.99 32.91 37.24
CA PRO A 121 25.92 32.34 36.26
C PRO A 121 26.83 31.23 36.80
N GLN A 122 27.35 31.36 38.03
CA GLN A 122 28.17 30.33 38.67
C GLN A 122 27.37 29.06 38.96
N LEU A 123 26.11 29.20 39.40
CA LEU A 123 25.21 28.07 39.64
C LEU A 123 24.82 27.37 38.32
N GLU A 124 24.60 28.11 37.23
CA GLU A 124 24.33 27.57 35.89
C GLU A 124 25.54 26.79 35.35
N GLN A 125 26.77 27.30 35.53
CA GLN A 125 27.98 26.58 35.15
C GLN A 125 28.15 25.28 35.97
N LEU A 126 27.85 25.32 37.27
CA LEU A 126 27.88 24.14 38.13
C LEU A 126 26.81 23.11 37.73
N LEU A 127 25.59 23.55 37.43
CA LEU A 127 24.51 22.72 36.91
C LEU A 127 24.92 22.00 35.61
N SER A 128 25.54 22.73 34.67
CA SER A 128 26.06 22.14 33.43
C SER A 128 27.12 21.06 33.71
N GLN A 129 28.06 21.30 34.62
CA GLN A 129 29.08 20.30 35.01
C GLN A 129 28.44 19.07 35.67
N ARG A 130 27.46 19.27 36.54
CA ARG A 130 26.71 18.17 37.19
C ARG A 130 25.92 17.36 36.17
N SER A 131 25.31 18.00 35.18
CA SER A 131 24.60 17.32 34.09
C SER A 131 25.53 16.51 33.19
N THR A 132 26.78 16.93 32.95
CA THR A 132 27.76 16.10 32.22
C THR A 132 28.12 14.86 33.04
N GLN A 133 28.46 15.04 34.32
CA GLN A 133 28.78 13.93 35.23
C GLN A 133 27.62 12.93 35.41
N GLN A 134 26.36 13.40 35.34
CA GLN A 134 25.19 12.53 35.34
C GLN A 134 25.19 11.58 34.12
N SER A 135 25.53 12.10 32.93
CA SER A 135 25.63 11.30 31.71
C SER A 135 26.74 10.25 31.80
N ASP A 136 27.89 10.59 32.38
CA ASP A 136 29.00 9.66 32.57
C ASP A 136 28.61 8.53 33.55
N LEU A 137 28.01 8.89 34.70
CA LEU A 137 27.51 7.92 35.70
C LEU A 137 26.39 7.02 35.16
N GLN A 138 25.53 7.54 34.28
CA GLN A 138 24.52 6.74 33.59
C GLN A 138 25.17 5.75 32.61
N SER A 139 26.23 6.13 31.90
CA SER A 139 27.00 5.21 31.05
C SER A 139 27.61 4.07 31.89
N GLU A 140 28.28 4.38 33.00
CA GLU A 140 28.83 3.36 33.91
C GLU A 140 27.74 2.44 34.49
N LEU A 141 26.56 2.99 34.81
CA LEU A 141 25.42 2.21 35.31
C LEU A 141 24.91 1.22 34.25
N ASN A 142 24.92 1.61 32.97
CA ASN A 142 24.54 0.72 31.88
C ASN A 142 25.54 -0.42 31.67
N ASP A 143 26.85 -0.15 31.78
CA ASP A 143 27.88 -1.19 31.73
C ASP A 143 27.72 -2.20 32.87
N ALA A 144 27.45 -1.71 34.09
CA ALA A 144 27.17 -2.56 35.25
C ALA A 144 25.89 -3.40 35.07
N ASN A 145 24.83 -2.82 34.51
CA ASN A 145 23.56 -3.49 34.23
C ASN A 145 23.73 -4.54 33.11
N SER A 146 24.47 -4.22 32.06
CA SER A 146 24.89 -5.15 30.99
C SER A 146 25.66 -6.35 31.56
N LEU A 147 26.63 -6.10 32.45
CA LEU A 147 27.39 -7.15 33.13
C LEU A 147 26.48 -8.04 33.99
N ALA A 148 25.57 -7.46 34.77
CA ALA A 148 24.64 -8.19 35.63
C ALA A 148 23.65 -9.07 34.83
N ILE A 149 23.02 -8.52 33.78
CA ILE A 149 22.12 -9.26 32.89
C ILE A 149 22.88 -10.35 32.12
N THR A 150 24.10 -10.05 31.66
CA THR A 150 24.96 -11.04 31.00
C THR A 150 25.32 -12.17 31.95
N ALA A 151 25.70 -11.90 33.20
CA ALA A 151 25.98 -12.93 34.20
C ALA A 151 24.71 -13.74 34.57
N GLN A 152 23.53 -13.12 34.61
CA GLN A 152 22.28 -13.84 34.88
C GLN A 152 21.89 -14.81 33.75
N THR A 153 22.27 -14.51 32.51
CA THR A 153 21.90 -15.26 31.30
C THR A 153 22.98 -16.23 30.80
N ARG A 154 24.25 -16.01 31.19
CA ARG A 154 25.40 -16.82 30.77
C ARG A 154 25.25 -18.33 31.05
N PRO A 155 24.67 -18.80 32.17
CA PRO A 155 24.64 -20.23 32.46
C PRO A 155 23.84 -21.05 31.44
N GLU A 156 22.69 -20.55 30.99
CA GLU A 156 21.86 -21.21 29.98
C GLU A 156 22.58 -21.26 28.63
N ARG A 157 23.08 -20.10 28.16
CA ARG A 157 23.88 -19.98 26.93
C ARG A 157 25.08 -20.94 26.90
N ALA A 158 25.91 -20.89 27.94
CA ALA A 158 27.12 -21.70 28.03
C ALA A 158 26.82 -23.20 28.08
N GLN A 159 25.74 -23.63 28.75
CA GLN A 159 25.32 -25.03 28.73
C GLN A 159 24.87 -25.46 27.32
N THR A 160 24.05 -24.65 26.64
CA THR A 160 23.58 -24.94 25.28
C THR A 160 24.75 -25.01 24.29
N GLU A 161 25.64 -24.00 24.26
CA GLU A 161 26.84 -24.02 23.42
C GLU A 161 27.74 -25.22 23.72
N ILE A 162 28.03 -25.52 25.00
CA ILE A 162 28.86 -26.68 25.37
C ILE A 162 28.22 -28.00 24.87
N SER A 163 26.89 -28.14 24.91
CA SER A 163 26.20 -29.35 24.43
C SER A 163 26.26 -29.51 22.91
N ALA A 164 26.09 -28.42 22.17
CA ALA A 164 26.24 -28.39 20.70
C ALA A 164 27.70 -28.68 20.31
N ASN A 165 28.65 -28.03 20.99
CA ASN A 165 30.09 -28.24 20.82
C ASN A 165 30.51 -29.69 21.11
N GLN A 166 29.97 -30.33 22.14
CA GLN A 166 30.23 -31.76 22.42
C GLN A 166 29.72 -32.66 21.28
N THR A 167 28.52 -32.40 20.78
CA THR A 167 27.94 -33.13 19.65
C THR A 167 28.81 -32.96 18.39
N ARG A 168 29.26 -31.73 18.12
CA ARG A 168 30.16 -31.43 17.00
C ARG A 168 31.54 -32.07 17.14
N ILE A 169 32.15 -32.04 18.34
CA ILE A 169 33.40 -32.75 18.64
C ILE A 169 33.25 -34.26 18.40
N GLN A 170 32.13 -34.87 18.75
CA GLN A 170 31.89 -36.30 18.48
C GLN A 170 31.80 -36.59 16.98
N GLN A 171 31.12 -35.73 16.19
CA GLN A 171 31.07 -35.83 14.73
C GLN A 171 32.46 -35.70 14.10
N ILE A 172 33.22 -34.65 14.47
CA ILE A 172 34.58 -34.42 13.96
C ILE A 172 35.48 -35.61 14.28
N ASN A 173 35.48 -36.10 15.53
CA ASN A 173 36.26 -37.28 15.92
C ASN A 173 35.86 -38.56 15.15
N ALA A 174 34.56 -38.75 14.84
CA ALA A 174 34.11 -39.87 14.03
C ALA A 174 34.60 -39.76 12.57
N ILE A 175 34.58 -38.56 11.98
CA ILE A 175 35.11 -38.29 10.63
C ILE A 175 36.63 -38.49 10.58
N LEU A 176 37.37 -37.93 11.53
CA LEU A 176 38.83 -38.08 11.64
C LEU A 176 39.24 -39.55 11.84
N LYS A 177 38.50 -40.31 12.67
CA LYS A 177 38.75 -41.73 12.94
C LYS A 177 38.39 -42.65 11.77
N SER A 178 37.33 -42.34 11.03
CA SER A 178 36.94 -43.12 9.84
C SER A 178 37.80 -42.78 8.60
N GLY A 179 38.45 -41.62 8.60
CA GLY A 179 39.19 -41.09 7.46
C GLY A 179 38.32 -40.72 6.26
N LYS A 180 36.99 -40.68 6.43
CA LYS A 180 36.00 -40.43 5.38
C LYS A 180 34.94 -39.44 5.85
N ASP A 181 34.59 -38.50 4.96
CA ASP A 181 33.43 -37.64 5.11
C ASP A 181 32.47 -37.89 3.95
N ASN A 182 31.19 -38.16 4.26
CA ASN A 182 30.14 -38.51 3.30
C ASN A 182 30.58 -39.53 2.22
N GLY A 183 31.39 -40.53 2.62
CA GLY A 183 31.92 -41.59 1.76
C GLY A 183 33.20 -41.24 0.97
N LYS A 184 33.58 -39.96 0.88
CA LYS A 184 34.84 -39.51 0.25
C LYS A 184 36.00 -39.61 1.24
N THR A 185 37.20 -39.92 0.75
CA THR A 185 38.43 -39.93 1.59
C THR A 185 38.86 -38.52 1.94
N LEU A 186 39.14 -38.25 3.22
CA LEU A 186 39.62 -36.94 3.68
C LEU A 186 40.96 -36.55 3.04
N SER A 187 41.02 -35.34 2.46
CA SER A 187 42.30 -34.73 2.06
C SER A 187 43.10 -34.24 3.28
N ALA A 188 44.39 -33.95 3.08
CA ALA A 188 45.23 -33.38 4.14
C ALA A 188 44.71 -31.99 4.60
N ASP A 189 44.31 -31.14 3.65
CA ASP A 189 43.79 -29.80 3.95
C ASP A 189 42.42 -29.87 4.65
N GLN A 190 41.58 -30.87 4.38
CA GLN A 190 40.34 -31.13 5.12
C GLN A 190 40.59 -31.66 6.54
N ARG A 191 41.64 -32.47 6.76
CA ARG A 191 42.05 -32.87 8.13
C ARG A 191 42.54 -31.66 8.92
N ASN A 192 43.29 -30.77 8.27
CA ASN A 192 43.76 -29.52 8.85
C ASN A 192 42.59 -28.61 9.26
N LEU A 193 41.58 -28.45 8.42
CA LEU A 193 40.34 -27.74 8.73
C LEU A 193 39.65 -28.32 9.98
N LEU A 194 39.42 -29.64 10.01
CA LEU A 194 38.73 -30.32 11.10
C LEU A 194 39.53 -30.30 12.43
N ASN A 195 40.86 -30.37 12.36
CA ASN A 195 41.72 -30.23 13.53
C ASN A 195 41.73 -28.78 14.07
N ALA A 196 41.74 -27.79 13.17
CA ALA A 196 41.61 -26.37 13.55
C ALA A 196 40.24 -26.08 14.17
N GLU A 197 39.16 -26.59 13.58
CA GLU A 197 37.80 -26.53 14.12
C GLU A 197 37.75 -27.14 15.53
N LEU A 198 38.21 -28.39 15.69
CA LEU A 198 38.26 -29.08 16.99
C LEU A 198 39.08 -28.31 18.04
N ALA A 199 40.22 -27.74 17.66
CA ALA A 199 41.05 -26.93 18.56
C ALA A 199 40.35 -25.62 18.97
N SER A 200 39.64 -24.96 18.05
CA SER A 200 38.85 -23.75 18.34
C SER A 200 37.68 -24.04 19.28
N ILE A 201 36.93 -25.12 19.05
CA ILE A 201 35.81 -25.56 19.90
C ILE A 201 36.31 -25.93 21.31
N ASN A 202 37.48 -26.55 21.42
CA ASN A 202 38.07 -26.87 22.72
C ASN A 202 38.50 -25.62 23.51
N ALA A 203 39.10 -24.61 22.85
CA ALA A 203 39.41 -23.33 23.48
C ALA A 203 38.13 -22.59 23.92
N LEU A 204 37.09 -22.56 23.07
CA LEU A 204 35.79 -21.98 23.40
C LEU A 204 35.12 -22.72 24.58
N ASN A 205 35.13 -24.05 24.60
CA ASN A 205 34.61 -24.82 25.73
C ASN A 205 35.36 -24.55 27.05
N LEU A 206 36.67 -24.28 26.99
CA LEU A 206 37.45 -23.90 28.16
C LEU A 206 37.05 -22.50 28.67
N LEU A 207 36.88 -21.54 27.76
CA LEU A 207 36.31 -20.22 28.06
C LEU A 207 34.92 -20.35 28.72
N ARG A 208 33.96 -21.06 28.10
CA ARG A 208 32.60 -21.25 28.63
C ARG A 208 32.57 -21.96 29.99
N ARG A 209 33.48 -22.89 30.24
CA ARG A 209 33.62 -23.53 31.57
C ARG A 209 34.16 -22.58 32.64
N GLN A 210 35.16 -21.75 32.29
CA GLN A 210 35.67 -20.73 33.21
C GLN A 210 34.62 -19.65 33.50
N GLU A 211 33.86 -19.26 32.47
CA GLU A 211 32.71 -18.35 32.58
C GLU A 211 31.63 -18.88 33.53
N LEU A 212 31.26 -20.16 33.41
CA LEU A 212 30.33 -20.83 34.30
C LEU A 212 30.84 -20.88 35.76
N ALA A 213 32.11 -21.24 35.95
CA ALA A 213 32.72 -21.35 37.28
C ALA A 213 32.84 -19.99 37.99
N GLY A 214 33.12 -18.92 37.23
CA GLY A 214 33.23 -17.55 37.73
C GLY A 214 31.91 -16.76 37.75
N ASN A 215 30.80 -17.36 37.33
CA ASN A 215 29.56 -16.61 37.05
C ASN A 215 28.99 -15.87 38.27
N SER A 216 29.02 -16.51 39.45
CA SER A 216 28.56 -15.87 40.69
C SER A 216 29.40 -14.65 41.06
N GLN A 217 30.73 -14.72 40.91
CA GLN A 217 31.62 -13.59 41.21
C GLN A 217 31.38 -12.39 40.29
N LEU A 218 31.07 -12.65 39.01
CA LEU A 218 30.72 -11.59 38.05
C LEU A 218 29.31 -11.03 38.27
N GLN A 219 28.37 -11.87 38.72
CA GLN A 219 27.03 -11.44 39.11
C GLN A 219 27.09 -10.55 40.37
N ASP A 220 27.86 -10.95 41.38
CA ASP A 220 28.08 -10.16 42.61
C ASP A 220 28.79 -8.83 42.29
N LEU A 221 29.79 -8.85 41.40
CA LEU A 221 30.45 -7.64 40.91
C LEU A 221 29.45 -6.70 40.22
N GLY A 222 28.73 -7.19 39.20
CA GLY A 222 27.75 -6.40 38.45
C GLY A 222 26.66 -5.82 39.33
N ASN A 223 26.09 -6.62 40.24
CA ASN A 223 25.12 -6.16 41.22
C ASN A 223 25.70 -5.07 42.15
N SER A 224 26.93 -5.25 42.65
CA SER A 224 27.55 -4.27 43.54
C SER A 224 27.89 -2.94 42.84
N GLN A 225 28.29 -2.99 41.57
CA GLN A 225 28.50 -1.81 40.74
C GLN A 225 27.16 -1.12 40.45
N HIS A 226 26.15 -1.88 40.03
CA HIS A 226 24.80 -1.39 39.78
C HIS A 226 24.22 -0.66 41.00
N ASP A 227 24.29 -1.26 42.19
CA ASP A 227 23.71 -0.68 43.40
C ASP A 227 24.48 0.57 43.88
N LEU A 228 25.81 0.59 43.70
CA LEU A 228 26.64 1.77 43.95
C LEU A 228 26.31 2.91 42.99
N LEU A 229 26.25 2.62 41.70
CA LEU A 229 26.02 3.60 40.65
C LEU A 229 24.59 4.12 40.68
N THR A 230 23.60 3.28 41.00
CA THR A 230 22.21 3.70 41.22
C THR A 230 22.12 4.74 42.34
N GLU A 231 22.81 4.54 43.48
CA GLU A 231 22.85 5.52 44.57
C GLU A 231 23.60 6.80 44.16
N LYS A 232 24.70 6.70 43.39
CA LYS A 232 25.44 7.86 42.86
C LYS A 232 24.57 8.69 41.89
N VAL A 233 23.92 8.05 40.93
CA VAL A 233 22.99 8.64 39.96
C VAL A 233 21.82 9.32 40.67
N ALA A 234 21.19 8.66 41.64
CA ALA A 234 20.07 9.24 42.40
C ALA A 234 20.47 10.48 43.21
N ARG A 235 21.66 10.49 43.82
CA ARG A 235 22.18 11.65 44.57
C ARG A 235 22.56 12.81 43.67
N GLN A 236 23.22 12.52 42.55
CA GLN A 236 23.62 13.51 41.55
C GLN A 236 22.37 14.14 40.91
N GLU A 237 21.35 13.34 40.64
CA GLU A 237 20.04 13.81 40.15
C GLU A 237 19.32 14.72 41.16
N GLN A 238 19.34 14.39 42.46
CA GLN A 238 18.84 15.28 43.50
C GLN A 238 19.67 16.59 43.59
N GLU A 239 21.01 16.53 43.50
CA GLU A 239 21.86 17.74 43.49
C GLU A 239 21.54 18.64 42.29
N ILE A 240 21.24 18.06 41.11
CA ILE A 240 20.80 18.79 39.91
C ILE A 240 19.43 19.45 40.13
N GLN A 241 18.45 18.73 40.68
CA GLN A 241 17.10 19.28 40.95
C GLN A 241 17.14 20.40 42.01
N ASP A 242 17.91 20.21 43.08
CA ASP A 242 18.09 21.21 44.13
C ASP A 242 18.86 22.45 43.61
N LEU A 243 19.87 22.26 42.74
CA LEU A 243 20.57 23.36 42.06
C LEU A 243 19.64 24.16 41.15
N GLN A 244 18.81 23.47 40.34
CA GLN A 244 17.82 24.12 39.49
C GLN A 244 16.82 24.92 40.32
N THR A 245 16.35 24.36 41.45
CA THR A 245 15.44 25.05 42.38
C THR A 245 16.09 26.32 42.94
N LEU A 246 17.35 26.25 43.37
CA LEU A 246 18.10 27.42 43.87
C LEU A 246 18.33 28.49 42.79
N ILE A 247 18.57 28.10 41.53
CA ILE A 247 18.68 29.02 40.39
C ILE A 247 17.32 29.70 40.14
N ASN A 248 16.24 28.91 40.06
CA ASN A 248 14.88 29.39 39.84
C ASN A 248 14.46 30.39 40.91
N ASP A 249 14.70 30.08 42.20
CA ASP A 249 14.40 30.96 43.33
C ASP A 249 15.21 32.27 43.30
N LYS A 250 16.50 32.22 42.96
CA LYS A 250 17.35 33.41 42.82
C LYS A 250 16.90 34.31 41.66
N ARG A 251 16.61 33.73 40.48
CA ARG A 251 16.06 34.46 39.32
C ARG A 251 14.72 35.11 39.67
N ARG A 252 13.82 34.34 40.32
CA ARG A 252 12.49 34.83 40.74
C ARG A 252 12.60 35.96 41.76
N ALA A 253 13.46 35.85 42.76
CA ALA A 253 13.70 36.91 43.74
C ALA A 253 14.25 38.19 43.10
N GLN A 254 15.12 38.07 42.09
CA GLN A 254 15.64 39.20 41.32
C GLN A 254 14.54 39.90 40.50
N SER A 255 13.69 39.14 39.81
CA SER A 255 12.54 39.69 39.08
C SER A 255 11.49 40.31 40.01
N GLN A 256 11.16 39.66 41.14
CA GLN A 256 10.25 40.20 42.16
C GLN A 256 10.78 41.49 42.79
N LYS A 257 12.08 41.58 43.10
CA LYS A 257 12.69 42.80 43.60
C LYS A 257 12.57 43.94 42.59
N THR A 258 12.79 43.65 41.30
CA THR A 258 12.64 44.63 40.22
C THR A 258 11.19 45.15 40.14
N VAL A 259 10.19 44.26 40.20
CA VAL A 259 8.77 44.66 40.26
C VAL A 259 8.47 45.51 41.51
N ALA A 260 9.00 45.12 42.67
CA ALA A 260 8.77 45.81 43.93
C ALA A 260 9.35 47.23 43.91
N ASP A 261 10.62 47.39 43.52
CA ASP A 261 11.30 48.68 43.44
C ASP A 261 10.54 49.64 42.49
N LEU A 262 10.12 49.16 41.32
CA LEU A 262 9.33 49.93 40.34
C LEU A 262 7.92 50.28 40.83
N SER A 263 7.25 49.38 41.57
CA SER A 263 5.93 49.67 42.15
C SER A 263 5.99 50.77 43.22
N LEU A 264 7.09 50.82 43.97
CA LEU A 264 7.35 51.82 45.02
C LEU A 264 7.70 53.18 44.40
N GLU A 265 8.36 53.19 43.25
CA GLU A 265 8.63 54.38 42.43
C GLU A 265 7.37 54.91 41.72
N ALA A 266 6.49 54.01 41.25
CA ALA A 266 5.18 54.36 40.70
C ALA A 266 4.31 55.11 41.72
N GLN A 267 4.24 54.60 42.96
CA GLN A 267 3.48 55.23 44.05
C GLN A 267 4.02 56.62 44.45
N LYS A 268 5.34 56.82 44.39
CA LYS A 268 5.97 58.13 44.67
C LYS A 268 5.71 59.18 43.58
N SER A 269 5.37 58.76 42.38
CA SER A 269 5.27 59.63 41.18
C SER A 269 3.88 60.24 40.94
N GLY A 270 2.97 60.15 41.91
CA GLY A 270 1.54 60.49 41.82
C GLY A 270 1.15 61.95 41.58
N GLY A 271 2.03 62.79 41.03
CA GLY A 271 1.79 64.22 40.78
C GLY A 271 1.35 64.61 39.37
N SER A 272 1.47 63.73 38.36
CA SER A 272 1.01 64.02 36.99
C SER A 272 0.50 62.80 36.23
N SER A 273 -0.51 62.99 35.37
CA SER A 273 -1.12 61.93 34.55
C SER A 273 -0.12 61.25 33.61
N LEU A 274 0.89 61.99 33.13
CA LEU A 274 1.89 61.45 32.21
C LEU A 274 2.86 60.50 32.93
N LEU A 275 3.39 60.91 34.10
CA LEU A 275 4.26 60.04 34.91
C LEU A 275 3.55 58.75 35.34
N ALA A 276 2.28 58.84 35.73
CA ALA A 276 1.47 57.66 36.06
C ALA A 276 1.32 56.70 34.88
N THR A 277 1.16 57.22 33.65
CA THR A 277 1.01 56.40 32.43
C THR A 277 2.32 55.72 32.06
N GLU A 278 3.43 56.45 32.06
CA GLU A 278 4.76 55.91 31.74
C GLU A 278 5.25 54.89 32.79
N SER A 279 4.97 55.16 34.07
CA SER A 279 5.28 54.24 35.16
C SER A 279 4.43 52.96 35.11
N ALA A 280 3.13 53.07 34.81
CA ALA A 280 2.25 51.90 34.64
C ALA A 280 2.68 51.00 33.47
N ALA A 281 3.19 51.57 32.37
CA ALA A 281 3.75 50.80 31.26
C ALA A 281 5.05 50.07 31.65
N ASN A 282 5.92 50.68 32.46
CA ASN A 282 7.11 50.00 33.00
C ASN A 282 6.73 48.87 33.97
N LEU A 283 5.72 49.09 34.82
CA LEU A 283 5.20 48.06 35.73
C LEU A 283 4.60 46.87 34.95
N LYS A 284 3.89 47.13 33.84
CA LYS A 284 3.40 46.09 32.93
C LYS A 284 4.56 45.27 32.34
N LEU A 285 5.61 45.92 31.83
CA LEU A 285 6.79 45.21 31.31
C LEU A 285 7.46 44.36 32.39
N SER A 286 7.53 44.83 33.63
CA SER A 286 8.11 44.09 34.75
C SER A 286 7.25 42.91 35.23
N ASP A 287 5.91 42.99 35.14
CA ASP A 287 5.00 41.85 35.37
C ASP A 287 5.14 40.79 34.27
N TYR A 288 5.27 41.21 32.99
CA TYR A 288 5.61 40.28 31.90
C TYR A 288 6.97 39.62 32.09
N LEU A 289 7.97 40.37 32.58
CA LEU A 289 9.29 39.82 32.91
C LEU A 289 9.19 38.74 34.00
N LEU A 290 8.46 39.02 35.09
CA LEU A 290 8.26 38.05 36.17
C LEU A 290 7.53 36.78 35.70
N ARG A 291 6.48 36.92 34.88
CA ARG A 291 5.76 35.77 34.29
C ARG A 291 6.63 34.99 33.31
N GLY A 292 7.47 35.69 32.53
CA GLY A 292 8.48 35.08 31.67
C GLY A 292 9.46 34.24 32.48
N THR A 293 10.04 34.80 33.55
CA THR A 293 10.93 34.06 34.45
C THR A 293 10.24 32.85 35.10
N ASP A 294 9.01 33.00 35.60
CA ASP A 294 8.26 31.89 36.21
C ASP A 294 7.95 30.76 35.19
N ARG A 295 7.56 31.09 33.94
CA ARG A 295 7.30 30.10 32.88
C ARG A 295 8.60 29.49 32.31
N LEU A 296 9.68 30.26 32.18
CA LEU A 296 11.00 29.74 31.82
C LEU A 296 11.47 28.70 32.85
N ASN A 297 11.37 29.02 34.13
CA ASN A 297 11.73 28.10 35.22
C ASN A 297 10.93 26.78 35.18
N GLU A 298 9.64 26.84 34.85
CA GLU A 298 8.78 25.67 34.64
C GLU A 298 9.24 24.84 33.42
N LEU A 299 9.44 25.50 32.28
CA LEU A 299 9.88 24.86 31.04
C LEU A 299 11.24 24.19 31.17
N THR A 300 12.21 24.81 31.85
CA THR A 300 13.53 24.20 32.13
C THR A 300 13.39 22.94 32.98
N GLN A 301 12.50 22.94 33.98
CA GLN A 301 12.22 21.75 34.81
C GLN A 301 11.55 20.63 33.98
N GLN A 302 10.59 20.97 33.13
CA GLN A 302 9.96 20.00 32.22
C GLN A 302 10.97 19.44 31.21
N ASN A 303 11.83 20.28 30.63
CA ASN A 303 12.83 19.88 29.65
C ASN A 303 13.89 18.96 30.25
N LEU A 304 14.37 19.25 31.46
CA LEU A 304 15.27 18.35 32.19
C LEU A 304 14.63 16.95 32.36
N LYS A 305 13.39 16.89 32.86
CA LYS A 305 12.65 15.63 33.06
C LYS A 305 12.43 14.87 31.75
N THR A 306 12.03 15.57 30.68
CA THR A 306 11.83 14.97 29.34
C THR A 306 13.15 14.44 28.78
N LYS A 307 14.25 15.19 28.93
CA LYS A 307 15.58 14.77 28.49
C LYS A 307 16.06 13.53 29.26
N GLN A 308 15.93 13.50 30.58
CA GLN A 308 16.28 12.32 31.39
C GLN A 308 15.49 11.07 30.97
N GLN A 309 14.20 11.20 30.67
CA GLN A 309 13.39 10.09 30.14
C GLN A 309 13.86 9.65 28.75
N LEU A 310 14.31 10.57 27.90
CA LEU A 310 14.82 10.29 26.56
C LEU A 310 16.19 9.58 26.62
N ASP A 311 17.09 10.05 27.47
CA ASP A 311 18.42 9.47 27.66
C ASP A 311 18.27 8.03 28.20
N ASN A 312 17.45 7.82 29.23
CA ASN A 312 17.14 6.48 29.77
C ASN A 312 16.51 5.53 28.72
N LEU A 313 15.60 6.03 27.87
CA LEU A 313 14.99 5.23 26.79
C LEU A 313 15.98 4.88 25.68
N THR A 314 16.83 5.83 25.29
CA THR A 314 17.85 5.62 24.24
C THR A 314 18.88 4.59 24.71
N GLN A 315 19.27 4.62 25.97
CA GLN A 315 20.13 3.61 26.60
C GLN A 315 19.43 2.24 26.68
N THR A 316 18.13 2.22 27.01
CA THR A 316 17.33 0.98 27.03
C THR A 316 17.24 0.33 25.65
N ASP A 317 17.08 1.11 24.58
CA ASP A 317 17.03 0.64 23.19
C ASP A 317 18.36 0.00 22.71
N GLN A 318 19.48 0.63 23.06
CA GLN A 318 20.82 0.08 22.81
C GLN A 318 21.05 -1.25 23.56
N ALA A 319 20.77 -1.26 24.87
CA ALA A 319 20.91 -2.46 25.70
C ALA A 319 19.96 -3.59 25.27
N LEU A 320 18.74 -3.26 24.81
CA LEU A 320 17.77 -4.21 24.28
C LEU A 320 18.30 -4.87 23.01
N SER A 321 18.87 -4.09 22.09
CA SER A 321 19.41 -4.59 20.82
C SER A 321 20.53 -5.61 21.03
N GLU A 322 21.42 -5.37 21.99
CA GLU A 322 22.44 -6.35 22.40
C GLU A 322 21.79 -7.59 23.05
N GLN A 323 20.82 -7.40 23.95
CA GLN A 323 20.12 -8.50 24.63
C GLN A 323 19.36 -9.41 23.66
N ILE A 324 18.69 -8.87 22.64
CA ILE A 324 17.99 -9.64 21.59
C ILE A 324 19.00 -10.53 20.84
N ASN A 325 20.07 -9.93 20.33
CA ASN A 325 21.08 -10.64 19.54
C ASN A 325 21.73 -11.80 20.31
N VAL A 326 22.01 -11.63 21.61
CA VAL A 326 22.74 -12.63 22.41
C VAL A 326 21.78 -13.56 23.19
N LEU A 327 20.47 -13.30 23.26
CA LEU A 327 19.47 -14.18 23.89
C LEU A 327 18.52 -14.86 22.90
N SER A 328 18.71 -14.71 21.60
CA SER A 328 17.84 -15.28 20.56
C SER A 328 17.57 -16.77 20.81
N GLY A 329 16.30 -17.13 21.07
CA GLY A 329 15.86 -18.49 21.36
C GLY A 329 15.73 -18.87 22.85
N SER A 330 16.20 -18.06 23.80
CA SER A 330 15.96 -18.31 25.24
C SER A 330 14.56 -17.84 25.68
N LEU A 331 13.90 -18.65 26.50
CA LEU A 331 12.62 -18.29 27.15
C LEU A 331 12.77 -17.09 28.09
N LEU A 332 13.97 -16.84 28.62
CA LEU A 332 14.24 -15.71 29.50
C LEU A 332 14.19 -14.37 28.74
N LEU A 333 14.49 -14.36 27.44
CA LEU A 333 14.37 -13.17 26.59
C LEU A 333 12.93 -12.63 26.62
N SER A 334 11.93 -13.49 26.40
CA SER A 334 10.50 -13.08 26.39
C SER A 334 10.07 -12.34 27.67
N LYS A 335 10.59 -12.78 28.83
CA LYS A 335 10.34 -12.15 30.14
C LYS A 335 11.06 -10.81 30.30
N ILE A 336 12.28 -10.70 29.77
CA ILE A 336 13.05 -9.45 29.77
C ILE A 336 12.39 -8.42 28.85
N LEU A 337 12.08 -8.78 27.59
CA LEU A 337 11.37 -7.91 26.64
C LEU A 337 10.08 -7.36 27.26
N TYR A 338 9.29 -8.22 27.92
CA TYR A 338 8.08 -7.77 28.59
C TYR A 338 8.33 -6.81 29.76
N LYS A 339 9.32 -7.09 30.61
CA LYS A 339 9.67 -6.19 31.72
C LYS A 339 10.09 -4.81 31.21
N GLN A 340 10.83 -4.75 30.10
CA GLN A 340 11.17 -3.49 29.43
C GLN A 340 9.94 -2.78 28.87
N LYS A 341 9.02 -3.52 28.24
CA LYS A 341 7.74 -2.98 27.74
C LYS A 341 6.88 -2.36 28.86
N GLN A 342 6.88 -2.94 30.07
CA GLN A 342 6.21 -2.35 31.23
C GLN A 342 6.94 -1.13 31.82
N ALA A 343 8.26 -1.07 31.66
CA ALA A 343 9.08 0.04 32.16
C ALA A 343 9.02 1.30 31.26
N LEU A 344 8.42 1.21 30.06
CA LEU A 344 8.23 2.34 29.16
C LEU A 344 7.43 3.47 29.85
N PRO A 345 7.95 4.71 29.87
CA PRO A 345 7.28 5.82 30.54
C PRO A 345 5.97 6.19 29.85
N HIS A 346 4.98 6.61 30.64
CA HIS A 346 3.75 7.20 30.09
C HIS A 346 4.04 8.63 29.63
N LEU A 347 3.76 8.92 28.36
CA LEU A 347 4.11 10.18 27.71
C LEU A 347 3.02 11.23 27.93
N GLU A 348 3.25 12.14 28.87
CA GLU A 348 2.48 13.38 29.00
C GLU A 348 3.12 14.45 28.11
N LEU A 349 2.41 14.85 27.05
CA LEU A 349 2.88 15.82 26.05
C LEU A 349 2.15 17.15 26.20
N ASP A 350 2.88 18.25 26.28
CA ASP A 350 2.29 19.60 26.22
C ASP A 350 1.96 19.94 24.75
N LYS A 351 0.67 19.79 24.42
CA LYS A 351 0.14 20.05 23.08
C LYS A 351 0.10 21.55 22.73
N GLY A 352 0.26 22.45 23.71
CA GLY A 352 0.22 23.90 23.52
C GLY A 352 1.55 24.54 23.11
N LEU A 353 2.68 23.85 23.32
CA LEU A 353 4.04 24.39 23.08
C LEU A 353 4.24 24.99 21.69
N ALA A 354 3.65 24.41 20.63
CA ALA A 354 3.79 24.93 19.27
C ALA A 354 3.14 26.32 19.10
N ASP A 355 1.96 26.51 19.68
CA ASP A 355 1.24 27.79 19.66
C ASP A 355 1.92 28.80 20.61
N GLU A 356 2.45 28.33 21.75
CA GLU A 356 3.22 29.17 22.67
C GLU A 356 4.49 29.72 22.01
N ILE A 357 5.28 28.88 21.31
CA ILE A 357 6.45 29.29 20.52
C ILE A 357 6.10 30.36 19.49
N ALA A 358 4.97 30.22 18.80
CA ALA A 358 4.49 31.22 17.83
C ALA A 358 4.15 32.56 18.52
N ASN A 359 3.45 32.51 19.65
CA ASN A 359 3.10 33.69 20.44
C ASN A 359 4.33 34.40 21.04
N ILE A 360 5.33 33.65 21.53
CA ILE A 360 6.60 34.19 22.03
C ILE A 360 7.33 34.94 20.92
N ARG A 361 7.43 34.37 19.71
CA ARG A 361 8.05 35.05 18.55
C ARG A 361 7.33 36.34 18.17
N LEU A 362 5.99 36.33 18.17
CA LEU A 362 5.19 37.51 17.85
C LEU A 362 5.39 38.63 18.89
N TYR A 363 5.41 38.28 20.18
CA TYR A 363 5.67 39.24 21.24
C TYR A 363 7.12 39.74 21.24
N GLN A 364 8.10 38.87 20.94
CA GLN A 364 9.50 39.26 20.77
C GLN A 364 9.69 40.24 19.60
N PHE A 365 8.91 40.13 18.52
CA PHE A 365 8.91 41.10 17.44
C PHE A 365 8.43 42.49 17.90
N ASP A 366 7.32 42.57 18.64
CA ASP A 366 6.81 43.82 19.23
C ASP A 366 7.83 44.43 20.22
N ILE A 367 8.40 43.63 21.12
CA ILE A 367 9.45 44.09 22.04
C ILE A 367 10.68 44.62 21.31
N ASN A 368 11.11 44.00 20.21
CA ASN A 368 12.22 44.53 19.40
C ASN A 368 11.86 45.84 18.68
N GLN A 369 10.62 45.96 18.15
CA GLN A 369 10.13 47.21 17.58
C GLN A 369 10.09 48.34 18.63
N GLN A 370 9.74 48.02 19.88
CA GLN A 370 9.79 48.97 21.00
C GLN A 370 11.23 49.31 21.40
N ARG A 371 12.17 48.35 21.39
CA ARG A 371 13.61 48.61 21.64
C ARG A 371 14.20 49.57 20.60
N GLU A 372 13.89 49.39 19.32
CA GLU A 372 14.34 50.31 18.26
C GLU A 372 13.81 51.74 18.49
N GLN A 373 12.53 51.88 18.84
CA GLN A 373 11.93 53.19 19.19
C GLN A 373 12.55 53.83 20.45
N MET A 374 13.03 53.00 21.39
CA MET A 374 13.64 53.42 22.66
C MET A 374 15.17 53.57 22.59
N SER A 375 15.80 53.31 21.44
CA SER A 375 17.27 53.35 21.27
C SER A 375 17.93 54.69 21.63
N THR A 376 17.15 55.77 21.76
CA THR A 376 17.59 57.07 22.30
C THR A 376 16.57 57.58 23.33
N PRO A 377 16.71 57.22 24.63
CA PRO A 377 15.76 57.60 25.68
C PRO A 377 15.52 59.13 25.79
N THR A 378 16.54 59.93 25.49
CA THR A 378 16.44 61.39 25.37
C THR A 378 15.43 61.82 24.29
N ALA A 379 15.56 61.31 23.06
CA ALA A 379 14.66 61.67 21.96
C ALA A 379 13.21 61.22 22.21
N TYR A 380 13.02 60.08 22.88
CA TYR A 380 11.71 59.61 23.32
C TYR A 380 11.06 60.58 24.32
N VAL A 381 11.81 61.05 25.32
CA VAL A 381 11.31 62.03 26.31
C VAL A 381 11.01 63.39 25.69
N GLU A 382 11.84 63.89 24.77
CA GLU A 382 11.53 65.15 24.06
C GLU A 382 10.22 65.05 23.25
N LYS A 383 9.96 63.89 22.61
CA LYS A 383 8.72 63.63 21.87
C LYS A 383 7.48 63.58 22.78
N LEU A 384 7.63 63.08 24.01
CA LEU A 384 6.59 63.08 25.06
C LEU A 384 6.36 64.48 25.64
N LEU A 385 7.41 65.28 25.81
CA LEU A 385 7.28 66.66 26.31
C LEU A 385 6.66 67.60 25.26
N ALA A 386 6.91 67.36 23.96
CA ALA A 386 6.30 68.12 22.87
C ALA A 386 4.78 67.96 22.75
N THR A 387 4.16 66.99 23.44
CA THR A 387 2.70 66.80 23.49
C THR A 387 2.04 67.36 24.76
N GLN A 388 2.80 68.04 25.64
CA GLN A 388 2.27 68.69 26.86
C GLN A 388 2.20 70.22 26.72
N PRO A 389 1.28 70.89 27.45
CA PRO A 389 1.26 72.35 27.52
C PRO A 389 2.58 72.90 28.12
N PRO A 390 3.14 74.00 27.57
CA PRO A 390 4.45 74.50 27.99
C PRO A 390 4.51 74.91 29.48
N GLU A 391 3.36 75.25 30.07
CA GLU A 391 3.22 75.61 31.49
C GLU A 391 3.49 74.44 32.46
N ASN A 392 3.38 73.19 31.99
CA ASN A 392 3.57 71.98 32.82
C ASN A 392 4.99 71.38 32.71
N ILE A 393 5.87 71.93 31.87
CA ILE A 393 7.20 71.36 31.59
C ILE A 393 8.22 71.87 32.62
N THR A 394 8.35 71.15 33.74
CA THR A 394 9.39 71.44 34.76
C THR A 394 10.70 70.68 34.49
N PRO A 395 11.87 71.23 34.89
CA PRO A 395 13.15 70.52 34.78
C PRO A 395 13.17 69.18 35.55
N GLN A 396 12.41 69.12 36.64
CA GLN A 396 12.28 67.92 37.48
C GLN A 396 11.46 66.84 36.78
N LEU A 397 10.35 67.19 36.11
CA LEU A 397 9.57 66.28 35.27
C LEU A 397 10.43 65.68 34.13
N ARG A 398 11.23 66.51 33.43
CA ARG A 398 12.14 66.03 32.36
C ARG A 398 13.15 65.02 32.88
N ARG A 399 13.71 65.23 34.08
CA ARG A 399 14.63 64.29 34.72
C ARG A 399 13.96 62.96 35.08
N THR A 400 12.78 62.99 35.70
CA THR A 400 12.04 61.77 36.09
C THR A 400 11.57 60.98 34.86
N LEU A 401 11.12 61.65 33.80
CA LEU A 401 10.79 60.97 32.54
C LEU A 401 12.01 60.32 31.87
N LEU A 402 13.20 60.95 31.96
CA LEU A 402 14.45 60.35 31.48
C LEU A 402 14.82 59.08 32.26
N ASP A 403 14.68 59.09 33.58
CA ASP A 403 14.93 57.91 34.43
C ASP A 403 13.97 56.76 34.08
N LEU A 404 12.67 57.07 33.93
CA LEU A 404 11.66 56.09 33.51
C LEU A 404 11.91 55.55 32.09
N ALA A 405 12.43 56.36 31.17
CA ALA A 405 12.77 55.94 29.81
C ALA A 405 14.04 55.06 29.76
N ILE A 406 15.05 55.38 30.56
CA ILE A 406 16.25 54.54 30.73
C ILE A 406 15.85 53.19 31.34
N THR A 407 15.04 53.22 32.39
CA THR A 407 14.47 52.02 33.04
C THR A 407 13.64 51.19 32.06
N ARG A 408 12.84 51.81 31.19
CA ARG A 408 12.12 51.09 30.13
C ARG A 408 13.08 50.42 29.15
N SER A 409 14.14 51.10 28.74
CA SER A 409 15.15 50.52 27.84
C SER A 409 15.81 49.28 28.44
N ASP A 410 16.17 49.30 29.73
CA ASP A 410 16.73 48.14 30.44
C ASP A 410 15.70 47.02 30.63
N LEU A 411 14.44 47.34 30.96
CA LEU A 411 13.36 46.35 31.03
C LEU A 411 13.11 45.66 29.68
N LEU A 412 13.08 46.40 28.58
CA LEU A 412 12.92 45.84 27.23
C LEU A 412 14.12 44.98 26.82
N GLU A 413 15.34 45.41 27.16
CA GLU A 413 16.59 44.65 26.94
C GLU A 413 16.56 43.31 27.70
N ARG A 414 16.21 43.33 28.99
CA ARG A 414 16.07 42.12 29.82
C ARG A 414 14.94 41.21 29.36
N LEU A 415 13.77 41.78 29.05
CA LEU A 415 12.62 41.01 28.57
C LEU A 415 12.91 40.33 27.23
N ASN A 416 13.64 40.98 26.31
CA ASN A 416 14.05 40.33 25.06
C ASN A 416 15.04 39.17 25.30
N ARG A 417 15.91 39.26 26.31
CA ARG A 417 16.81 38.15 26.70
C ARG A 417 16.05 37.00 27.34
N GLU A 418 15.14 37.27 28.28
CA GLU A 418 14.24 36.26 28.88
C GLU A 418 13.35 35.59 27.82
N LEU A 419 12.73 36.36 26.91
CA LEU A 419 11.95 35.80 25.80
C LEU A 419 12.80 34.94 24.86
N SER A 420 14.07 35.30 24.63
CA SER A 420 15.01 34.47 23.84
C SER A 420 15.34 33.15 24.53
N ALA A 421 15.58 33.19 25.85
CA ALA A 421 15.81 31.99 26.66
C ALA A 421 14.58 31.09 26.69
N LEU A 422 13.40 31.66 26.93
CA LEU A 422 12.11 30.97 26.98
C LEU A 422 11.74 30.37 25.61
N LEU A 423 11.99 31.08 24.51
CA LEU A 423 11.86 30.56 23.16
C LEU A 423 12.77 29.35 22.92
N ASN A 424 14.05 29.46 23.28
CA ASN A 424 15.02 28.39 23.10
C ASN A 424 14.63 27.15 23.91
N GLU A 425 14.27 27.34 25.18
CA GLU A 425 13.84 26.26 26.08
C GLU A 425 12.57 25.56 25.56
N SER A 426 11.58 26.34 25.09
CA SER A 426 10.34 25.80 24.49
C SER A 426 10.63 24.95 23.24
N ILE A 427 11.54 25.42 22.37
CA ILE A 427 11.95 24.69 21.15
C ILE A 427 12.71 23.41 21.55
N THR A 428 13.63 23.47 22.51
CA THR A 428 14.38 22.31 22.99
C THR A 428 13.45 21.28 23.64
N LEU A 429 12.50 21.70 24.48
CA LEU A 429 11.47 20.84 25.06
C LEU A 429 10.61 20.17 23.98
N GLN A 430 10.16 20.91 22.97
CA GLN A 430 9.38 20.37 21.86
C GLN A 430 10.17 19.30 21.06
N LEU A 431 11.45 19.55 20.79
CA LEU A 431 12.34 18.59 20.13
C LEU A 431 12.55 17.34 20.97
N ASN A 432 12.85 17.50 22.26
CA ASN A 432 13.03 16.38 23.20
C ASN A 432 11.74 15.57 23.36
N GLN A 433 10.56 16.19 23.48
CA GLN A 433 9.27 15.49 23.52
C GLN A 433 8.99 14.70 22.22
N LYS A 434 9.32 15.28 21.05
CA LYS A 434 9.16 14.61 19.76
C LYS A 434 10.10 13.41 19.62
N GLN A 435 11.37 13.57 20.00
CA GLN A 435 12.35 12.48 19.98
C GLN A 435 11.98 11.39 20.99
N LEU A 436 11.62 11.76 22.23
CA LEU A 436 11.12 10.85 23.26
C LEU A 436 9.95 10.00 22.75
N THR A 437 8.97 10.63 22.10
CA THR A 437 7.82 9.94 21.51
C THR A 437 8.24 8.98 20.39
N SER A 438 9.13 9.43 19.50
CA SER A 438 9.63 8.62 18.37
C SER A 438 10.43 7.41 18.85
N THR A 439 11.35 7.59 19.80
CA THR A 439 12.16 6.51 20.39
C THR A 439 11.28 5.54 21.17
N ALA A 440 10.33 6.03 21.99
CA ALA A 440 9.41 5.16 22.73
C ALA A 440 8.49 4.34 21.79
N GLN A 441 8.03 4.92 20.69
CA GLN A 441 7.23 4.21 19.67
C GLN A 441 8.06 3.19 18.89
N GLY A 442 9.29 3.55 18.49
CA GLY A 442 10.24 2.64 17.84
C GLY A 442 10.57 1.44 18.73
N LEU A 443 11.04 1.70 19.95
CA LEU A 443 11.35 0.66 20.95
C LEU A 443 10.15 -0.25 21.22
N ARG A 444 8.93 0.32 21.33
CA ARG A 444 7.70 -0.47 21.50
C ARG A 444 7.40 -1.35 20.28
N ALA A 445 7.62 -0.85 19.05
CA ALA A 445 7.45 -1.63 17.83
C ALA A 445 8.46 -2.79 17.77
N THR A 446 9.74 -2.54 18.03
CA THR A 446 10.79 -3.57 18.12
C THR A 446 10.46 -4.62 19.18
N LEU A 447 10.01 -4.19 20.37
CA LEU A 447 9.57 -5.10 21.43
C LEU A 447 8.38 -5.97 20.99
N ASP A 448 7.36 -5.39 20.35
CA ASP A 448 6.19 -6.15 19.88
C ASP A 448 6.50 -7.09 18.71
N GLU A 449 7.41 -6.70 17.80
CA GLU A 449 7.95 -7.55 16.74
C GLU A 449 8.65 -8.79 17.34
N GLN A 450 9.65 -8.58 18.20
CA GLN A 450 10.44 -9.66 18.78
C GLN A 450 9.59 -10.57 19.69
N MET A 451 8.71 -9.99 20.51
CA MET A 451 7.81 -10.79 21.39
C MET A 451 6.83 -11.68 20.61
N PHE A 452 6.50 -11.36 19.35
CA PHE A 452 5.60 -12.18 18.55
C PHE A 452 6.26 -13.45 17.99
N TRP A 453 7.56 -13.39 17.66
CA TRP A 453 8.31 -14.50 17.04
C TRP A 453 9.12 -15.34 18.02
N ILE A 454 9.22 -14.94 19.29
CA ILE A 454 9.89 -15.70 20.35
C ILE A 454 8.86 -16.55 21.12
N PRO A 455 9.13 -17.85 21.40
CA PRO A 455 8.25 -18.65 22.25
C PRO A 455 8.18 -18.03 23.66
N SER A 456 6.97 -17.73 24.14
CA SER A 456 6.77 -17.16 25.47
C SER A 456 6.79 -18.22 26.57
N ASN A 457 6.41 -19.47 26.23
CA ASN A 457 6.23 -20.58 27.14
C ASN A 457 7.04 -21.80 26.68
N LYS A 458 7.32 -22.73 27.61
CA LYS A 458 7.80 -24.06 27.21
C LYS A 458 6.74 -24.77 26.35
N PRO A 459 7.15 -25.60 25.35
CA PRO A 459 6.24 -26.48 24.63
C PRO A 459 5.44 -27.39 25.58
N LEU A 460 4.26 -27.81 25.15
CA LEU A 460 3.38 -28.67 25.95
C LEU A 460 3.84 -30.14 25.88
N ASP A 461 4.87 -30.45 26.66
CA ASP A 461 5.45 -31.79 26.80
C ASP A 461 4.74 -32.63 27.88
N LEU A 462 5.15 -33.90 28.02
CA LEU A 462 4.57 -34.84 28.99
C LEU A 462 4.78 -34.37 30.44
N GLU A 463 5.86 -33.64 30.73
CA GLU A 463 6.13 -33.08 32.06
C GLU A 463 5.14 -31.95 32.40
N TRP A 464 4.77 -31.11 31.42
CA TRP A 464 3.75 -30.09 31.61
C TRP A 464 2.42 -30.71 32.04
N PHE A 465 1.98 -31.79 31.36
CA PHE A 465 0.74 -32.50 31.69
C PHE A 465 0.72 -33.07 33.13
N GLN A 466 1.85 -33.60 33.61
CA GLN A 466 1.97 -34.09 34.99
C GLN A 466 1.88 -32.93 36.02
N ASN A 467 2.33 -31.74 35.65
CA ASN A 467 2.39 -30.56 36.53
C ASN A 467 1.15 -29.64 36.46
N ILE A 468 0.12 -29.95 35.64
CA ILE A 468 -1.10 -29.14 35.53
C ILE A 468 -1.75 -28.94 36.90
N TRP A 469 -2.04 -30.03 37.62
CA TRP A 469 -2.84 -29.98 38.85
C TRP A 469 -2.24 -29.12 39.97
N PRO A 470 -0.96 -29.27 40.37
CA PRO A 470 -0.37 -28.41 41.40
C PRO A 470 -0.24 -26.94 40.95
N ARG A 471 0.02 -26.68 39.67
CA ARG A 471 0.06 -25.30 39.13
C ARG A 471 -1.33 -24.66 39.13
N LEU A 472 -2.36 -25.39 38.73
CA LEU A 472 -3.75 -24.94 38.75
C LEU A 472 -4.22 -24.61 40.18
N GLN A 473 -3.91 -25.47 41.16
CA GLN A 473 -4.20 -25.20 42.57
C GLN A 473 -3.52 -23.91 43.06
N LYS A 474 -2.24 -23.71 42.73
CA LYS A 474 -1.50 -22.48 43.05
C LYS A 474 -2.15 -21.26 42.40
N GLN A 475 -2.44 -21.32 41.10
CA GLN A 475 -3.02 -20.20 40.33
C GLN A 475 -4.39 -19.80 40.90
N ILE A 476 -5.27 -20.77 41.18
CA ILE A 476 -6.60 -20.52 41.75
C ILE A 476 -6.49 -19.92 43.17
N ALA A 477 -5.57 -20.39 44.00
CA ALA A 477 -5.34 -19.86 45.34
C ALA A 477 -4.77 -18.43 45.34
N THR A 478 -4.03 -18.03 44.29
CA THR A 478 -3.51 -16.67 44.12
C THR A 478 -4.49 -15.69 43.48
N LEU A 479 -5.66 -16.13 43.00
CA LEU A 479 -6.63 -15.23 42.37
C LEU A 479 -7.32 -14.34 43.42
N PRO A 480 -7.37 -13.00 43.25
CA PRO A 480 -7.90 -12.04 44.21
C PRO A 480 -9.45 -12.00 44.27
N TRP A 481 -10.12 -13.15 44.36
CA TRP A 481 -11.59 -13.26 44.31
C TRP A 481 -12.30 -12.42 45.39
N THR A 482 -11.76 -12.38 46.61
CA THR A 482 -12.35 -11.64 47.73
C THR A 482 -12.06 -10.15 47.66
N SER A 483 -10.83 -9.76 47.34
CA SER A 483 -10.45 -8.34 47.23
C SER A 483 -11.09 -7.66 46.00
N SER A 484 -11.16 -8.34 44.85
CA SER A 484 -11.85 -7.79 43.67
C SER A 484 -13.33 -7.54 43.92
N LEU A 485 -13.99 -8.37 44.76
CA LEU A 485 -15.40 -8.20 45.09
C LEU A 485 -15.63 -7.06 46.09
N SER A 486 -14.76 -6.93 47.11
CA SER A 486 -14.82 -5.82 48.05
C SER A 486 -14.48 -4.49 47.39
N GLU A 487 -13.38 -4.42 46.63
CA GLU A 487 -12.97 -3.19 45.91
C GLU A 487 -14.02 -2.75 44.88
N LEU A 488 -14.69 -3.69 44.19
CA LEU A 488 -15.83 -3.35 43.33
C LEU A 488 -16.97 -2.72 44.13
N SER A 489 -17.29 -3.26 45.31
CA SER A 489 -18.33 -2.69 46.18
C SER A 489 -17.92 -1.33 46.78
N ASP A 490 -16.64 -1.15 47.10
CA ASP A 490 -16.08 0.09 47.63
C ASP A 490 -16.07 1.19 46.56
N GLY A 491 -15.59 0.90 45.35
CA GLY A 491 -15.61 1.85 44.23
C GLY A 491 -17.02 2.33 43.88
N LEU A 492 -18.01 1.41 43.86
CA LEU A 492 -19.43 1.73 43.64
C LEU A 492 -20.05 2.58 44.77
N THR A 493 -19.64 2.38 46.03
CA THR A 493 -20.21 3.08 47.19
C THR A 493 -19.51 4.40 47.52
N GLN A 494 -18.21 4.54 47.21
CA GLN A 494 -17.45 5.77 47.44
C GLN A 494 -17.74 6.87 46.40
N ARG A 495 -18.01 6.52 45.14
CA ARG A 495 -18.27 7.49 44.04
C ARG A 495 -19.60 7.27 43.31
N PRO A 496 -20.75 7.15 44.01
CA PRO A 496 -22.02 6.75 43.39
C PRO A 496 -22.50 7.76 42.32
N LEU A 497 -22.22 9.05 42.50
CA LEU A 497 -22.56 10.11 41.54
C LEU A 497 -21.90 9.91 40.15
N LEU A 498 -20.73 9.27 40.10
CA LEU A 498 -19.98 9.03 38.87
C LEU A 498 -20.61 7.91 38.03
N PHE A 499 -21.14 6.87 38.68
CA PHE A 499 -21.82 5.75 38.01
C PHE A 499 -23.33 5.98 37.82
N LEU A 500 -23.92 6.96 38.50
CA LEU A 500 -25.35 7.30 38.46
C LEU A 500 -25.90 7.53 37.03
N PRO A 501 -25.21 8.21 36.08
CA PRO A 501 -25.69 8.32 34.71
C PRO A 501 -25.84 6.97 34.00
N LEU A 502 -24.91 6.03 34.24
CA LEU A 502 -24.94 4.70 33.62
C LEU A 502 -26.01 3.81 34.26
N LEU A 503 -26.17 3.87 35.59
CA LEU A 503 -27.24 3.20 36.32
C LEU A 503 -28.63 3.70 35.89
N LEU A 504 -28.80 5.02 35.73
CA LEU A 504 -30.03 5.60 35.19
C LEU A 504 -30.28 5.13 33.75
N LEU A 505 -29.26 5.04 32.90
CA LEU A 505 -29.41 4.53 31.54
C LEU A 505 -29.86 3.06 31.52
N ILE A 506 -29.27 2.20 32.35
CA ILE A 506 -29.69 0.80 32.53
C ILE A 506 -31.15 0.73 33.03
N GLY A 507 -31.50 1.53 34.04
CA GLY A 507 -32.86 1.63 34.59
C GLY A 507 -33.89 2.10 33.57
N VAL A 508 -33.57 3.12 32.79
CA VAL A 508 -34.44 3.65 31.72
C VAL A 508 -34.61 2.63 30.60
N LEU A 509 -33.55 1.94 30.15
CA LEU A 509 -33.63 0.91 29.11
C LEU A 509 -34.44 -0.31 29.56
N THR A 510 -34.26 -0.77 30.80
CA THR A 510 -35.02 -1.89 31.37
C THR A 510 -36.49 -1.53 31.61
N TRP A 511 -36.79 -0.32 32.08
CA TRP A 511 -38.16 0.19 32.22
C TRP A 511 -38.86 0.38 30.86
N ARG A 512 -38.19 1.03 29.90
CA ARG A 512 -38.71 1.23 28.53
C ARG A 512 -38.72 -0.04 27.68
N ARG A 513 -38.20 -1.16 28.17
CA ARG A 513 -38.11 -2.45 27.44
C ARG A 513 -39.43 -2.87 26.80
N LYS A 514 -40.56 -2.79 27.54
CA LYS A 514 -41.91 -3.09 27.00
C LYS A 514 -42.29 -2.16 25.84
N ALA A 515 -42.04 -0.85 25.98
CA ALA A 515 -42.33 0.14 24.94
C ALA A 515 -41.42 -0.02 23.70
N LEU A 516 -40.15 -0.40 23.89
CA LEU A 516 -39.22 -0.72 22.80
C LEU A 516 -39.67 -1.96 22.01
N TYR A 517 -40.13 -3.03 22.68
CA TYR A 517 -40.73 -4.19 22.02
C TYR A 517 -42.02 -3.82 21.24
N GLN A 518 -42.91 -3.00 21.83
CA GLN A 518 -44.10 -2.52 21.12
C GLN A 518 -43.74 -1.67 19.90
N LYS A 519 -42.72 -0.80 20.00
CA LYS A 519 -42.23 0.01 18.88
C LYS A 519 -41.63 -0.88 17.78
N LEU A 520 -40.83 -1.90 18.14
CA LEU A 520 -40.28 -2.88 17.20
C LEU A 520 -41.39 -3.65 16.47
N ASN A 521 -42.41 -4.13 17.18
CA ASN A 521 -43.53 -4.85 16.58
C ASN A 521 -44.36 -3.96 15.64
N ARG A 522 -44.53 -2.66 15.95
CA ARG A 522 -45.16 -1.69 15.02
C ARG A 522 -44.32 -1.49 13.76
N LEU A 523 -42.99 -1.41 13.88
CA LEU A 523 -42.10 -1.35 12.71
C LEU A 523 -42.18 -2.62 11.87
N HIS A 524 -42.22 -3.79 12.51
CA HIS A 524 -42.41 -5.07 11.82
C HIS A 524 -43.74 -5.13 11.06
N ALA A 525 -44.82 -4.60 11.63
CA ALA A 525 -46.14 -4.53 10.98
C ALA A 525 -46.22 -3.57 9.79
N ASP A 526 -45.33 -2.57 9.68
CA ASP A 526 -45.30 -1.65 8.51
C ASP A 526 -44.58 -2.26 7.29
N ILE A 527 -43.83 -3.36 7.45
CA ILE A 527 -42.96 -3.92 6.41
C ILE A 527 -43.78 -4.52 5.26
N GLY A 528 -43.40 -4.19 4.02
CA GLY A 528 -44.07 -4.70 2.82
C GLY A 528 -45.36 -3.94 2.47
N HIS A 529 -45.91 -3.11 3.37
CA HIS A 529 -47.00 -2.21 3.02
C HIS A 529 -46.49 -1.03 2.19
N PHE A 530 -46.90 -0.99 0.93
CA PHE A 530 -46.42 -0.03 -0.06
C PHE A 530 -46.38 1.45 0.42
N LYS A 531 -47.41 1.91 1.17
CA LYS A 531 -47.51 3.30 1.64
C LYS A 531 -46.81 3.61 2.98
N ARG A 532 -46.43 2.60 3.77
CA ARG A 532 -45.92 2.76 5.16
C ARG A 532 -44.48 2.30 5.35
N ASP A 533 -44.01 1.40 4.49
CA ASP A 533 -42.63 0.94 4.45
C ASP A 533 -41.68 2.07 4.01
N SER A 534 -40.50 2.16 4.62
CA SER A 534 -39.48 3.15 4.25
C SER A 534 -38.08 2.70 4.67
N GLN A 535 -37.08 3.17 3.92
CA GLN A 535 -35.67 2.79 4.09
C GLN A 535 -35.14 2.97 5.53
N TRP A 536 -35.60 3.97 6.29
CA TRP A 536 -35.20 4.20 7.68
C TRP A 536 -35.78 3.22 8.71
N LYS A 537 -36.81 2.43 8.36
CA LYS A 537 -37.44 1.47 9.30
C LYS A 537 -36.48 0.34 9.71
N THR A 538 -35.61 -0.10 8.81
CA THR A 538 -34.65 -1.19 9.07
C THR A 538 -33.49 -0.75 9.98
N PRO A 539 -32.77 0.37 9.73
CA PRO A 539 -31.82 0.92 10.69
C PRO A 539 -32.42 1.17 12.07
N LEU A 540 -33.65 1.70 12.14
CA LEU A 540 -34.34 1.94 13.41
C LEU A 540 -34.68 0.63 14.16
N ALA A 541 -35.07 -0.43 13.45
CA ALA A 541 -35.30 -1.75 14.04
C ALA A 541 -34.00 -2.37 14.55
N LEU A 542 -32.87 -2.19 13.85
CA LEU A 542 -31.54 -2.61 14.33
C LEU A 542 -31.13 -1.83 15.58
N LEU A 543 -31.28 -0.50 15.59
CA LEU A 543 -31.01 0.35 16.75
C LEU A 543 -31.81 -0.09 17.98
N ILE A 544 -33.11 -0.38 17.82
CA ILE A 544 -33.94 -0.90 18.92
C ILE A 544 -33.44 -2.28 19.41
N ASN A 545 -32.91 -3.13 18.52
CA ASN A 545 -32.33 -4.41 18.92
C ASN A 545 -31.02 -4.26 19.71
N VAL A 546 -30.18 -3.28 19.37
CA VAL A 546 -28.98 -2.89 20.15
C VAL A 546 -29.39 -2.35 21.51
N LEU A 547 -30.31 -1.38 21.58
CA LEU A 547 -30.81 -0.80 22.84
C LEU A 547 -31.43 -1.84 23.78
N LEU A 548 -32.04 -2.90 23.24
CA LEU A 548 -32.60 -4.03 24.01
C LEU A 548 -31.55 -5.08 24.42
N ALA A 549 -30.36 -5.08 23.81
CA ALA A 549 -29.22 -5.92 24.18
C ALA A 549 -28.27 -5.23 25.20
N MET A 550 -28.20 -3.89 25.12
CA MET A 550 -27.33 -3.00 25.87
C MET A 550 -27.37 -3.10 27.42
N PRO A 551 -28.49 -3.41 28.12
CA PRO A 551 -28.50 -3.38 29.59
C PRO A 551 -27.49 -4.28 30.29
N VAL A 552 -27.23 -5.49 29.75
CA VAL A 552 -26.25 -6.42 30.33
C VAL A 552 -24.82 -5.98 30.02
N ALA A 553 -24.58 -5.49 28.79
CA ALA A 553 -23.29 -4.93 28.41
C ALA A 553 -22.93 -3.70 29.24
N LEU A 554 -23.88 -2.77 29.47
CA LEU A 554 -23.67 -1.63 30.37
C LEU A 554 -23.45 -2.06 31.82
N GLY A 555 -24.10 -3.12 32.31
CA GLY A 555 -23.84 -3.66 33.64
C GLY A 555 -22.41 -4.20 33.79
N LEU A 556 -21.94 -5.00 32.81
CA LEU A 556 -20.56 -5.47 32.76
C LEU A 556 -19.56 -4.30 32.64
N ALA A 557 -19.87 -3.31 31.79
CA ALA A 557 -19.03 -2.14 31.60
C ALA A 557 -18.96 -1.24 32.84
N LEU A 558 -20.04 -1.16 33.62
CA LEU A 558 -20.05 -0.48 34.92
C LEU A 558 -19.07 -1.16 35.87
N CYS A 559 -19.17 -2.48 36.02
CA CYS A 559 -18.26 -3.25 36.87
C CYS A 559 -16.80 -3.11 36.42
N GLY A 560 -16.55 -3.11 35.10
CA GLY A 560 -15.22 -2.89 34.54
C GLY A 560 -14.65 -1.51 34.88
N TYR A 561 -15.43 -0.45 34.65
CA TYR A 561 -15.02 0.92 34.93
C TYR A 561 -14.91 1.22 36.43
N ALA A 562 -15.75 0.59 37.27
CA ALA A 562 -15.65 0.69 38.72
C ALA A 562 -14.34 0.10 39.26
N LEU A 563 -13.90 -1.04 38.72
CA LEU A 563 -12.60 -1.62 39.04
C LEU A 563 -11.44 -0.73 38.57
N GLN A 564 -11.52 -0.07 37.41
CA GLN A 564 -10.44 0.79 36.90
C GLN A 564 -10.19 2.06 37.74
N ILE A 565 -11.21 2.62 38.39
CA ILE A 565 -11.10 3.93 39.07
C ILE A 565 -10.28 3.90 40.37
N ASP A 566 -10.26 2.77 41.08
CA ASP A 566 -9.57 2.62 42.38
C ASP A 566 -8.41 1.60 42.32
N ALA A 567 -8.18 0.98 41.15
CA ALA A 567 -7.25 -0.14 41.02
C ALA A 567 -5.78 0.23 41.20
N ARG A 568 -5.11 -0.61 42.01
CA ARG A 568 -3.67 -0.80 41.98
C ARG A 568 -3.37 -2.17 41.35
N GLY A 569 -2.56 -2.21 40.30
CA GLY A 569 -2.12 -3.47 39.69
C GLY A 569 -3.26 -4.31 39.08
N GLN A 570 -3.48 -5.52 39.61
CA GLN A 570 -4.26 -6.58 38.95
C GLN A 570 -5.74 -6.22 38.69
N ASN A 571 -6.36 -5.37 39.50
CA ASN A 571 -7.78 -5.05 39.38
C ASN A 571 -8.10 -4.15 38.17
N ALA A 572 -7.14 -3.34 37.69
CA ALA A 572 -7.30 -2.55 36.47
C ALA A 572 -7.47 -3.46 35.23
N ASN A 573 -6.70 -4.54 35.22
CA ASN A 573 -6.68 -5.53 34.14
C ASN A 573 -7.96 -6.36 34.10
N LEU A 574 -8.51 -6.72 35.27
CA LEU A 574 -9.85 -7.32 35.37
C LEU A 574 -10.94 -6.34 34.94
N GLY A 575 -10.76 -5.05 35.23
CA GLY A 575 -11.65 -3.97 34.77
C GLY A 575 -11.73 -3.89 33.25
N GLU A 576 -10.59 -3.85 32.57
CA GLU A 576 -10.50 -3.83 31.10
C GLU A 576 -11.08 -5.11 30.48
N ALA A 577 -10.81 -6.28 31.08
CA ALA A 577 -11.41 -7.53 30.63
C ALA A 577 -12.95 -7.53 30.67
N LEU A 578 -13.56 -6.91 31.69
CA LEU A 578 -15.02 -6.75 31.73
C LEU A 578 -15.55 -5.81 30.65
N LEU A 579 -14.79 -4.78 30.23
CA LEU A 579 -15.14 -3.91 29.11
C LEU A 579 -15.14 -4.70 27.78
N GLN A 580 -14.12 -5.51 27.53
CA GLN A 580 -14.05 -6.35 26.32
C GLN A 580 -15.17 -7.42 26.30
N ILE A 581 -15.46 -8.07 27.43
CA ILE A 581 -16.58 -9.03 27.56
C ILE A 581 -17.93 -8.32 27.35
N ALA A 582 -18.09 -7.08 27.82
CA ALA A 582 -19.29 -6.28 27.58
C ALA A 582 -19.52 -6.01 26.09
N LEU A 583 -18.47 -5.67 25.34
CA LEU A 583 -18.51 -5.47 23.89
C LEU A 583 -18.85 -6.78 23.16
N ALA A 584 -18.18 -7.87 23.51
CA ALA A 584 -18.46 -9.21 22.98
C ALA A 584 -19.95 -9.58 23.16
N TRP A 585 -20.45 -9.43 24.39
CA TRP A 585 -21.85 -9.69 24.70
C TRP A 585 -22.79 -8.82 23.87
N LEU A 586 -22.51 -7.52 23.74
CA LEU A 586 -23.35 -6.60 22.97
C LEU A 586 -23.48 -7.03 21.50
N VAL A 587 -22.36 -7.37 20.85
CA VAL A 587 -22.32 -7.76 19.44
C VAL A 587 -23.05 -9.10 19.22
N PHE A 588 -22.68 -10.15 19.96
CA PHE A 588 -23.29 -11.47 19.80
C PHE A 588 -24.77 -11.51 20.22
N TYR A 589 -25.14 -10.85 21.30
CA TYR A 589 -26.54 -10.83 21.76
C TYR A 589 -27.42 -10.00 20.83
N THR A 590 -26.90 -8.92 20.23
CA THR A 590 -27.63 -8.18 19.17
C THR A 590 -27.87 -9.06 17.95
N ALA A 591 -26.84 -9.74 17.44
CA ALA A 591 -26.97 -10.65 16.30
C ALA A 591 -27.96 -11.80 16.59
N TYR A 592 -27.88 -12.41 17.77
CA TYR A 592 -28.82 -13.45 18.22
C TYR A 592 -30.28 -12.97 18.27
N ARG A 593 -30.52 -11.69 18.63
CA ARG A 593 -31.86 -11.09 18.65
C ARG A 593 -32.36 -10.69 17.25
N VAL A 594 -31.47 -10.28 16.35
CA VAL A 594 -31.80 -10.02 14.93
C VAL A 594 -32.20 -11.29 14.19
N LEU A 595 -31.58 -12.42 14.57
CA LEU A 595 -31.89 -13.78 14.12
C LEU A 595 -33.05 -14.45 14.89
N ALA A 596 -33.81 -13.72 15.72
CA ALA A 596 -35.00 -14.27 16.34
C ALA A 596 -36.09 -14.62 15.29
N PRO A 597 -36.96 -15.61 15.55
CA PRO A 597 -38.12 -15.89 14.70
C PRO A 597 -39.03 -14.67 14.62
N SER A 598 -39.52 -14.34 13.43
CA SER A 598 -40.18 -13.06 13.12
C SER A 598 -39.36 -11.81 13.52
N GLY A 599 -38.04 -11.94 13.57
CA GLY A 599 -37.07 -10.87 13.80
C GLY A 599 -36.69 -10.13 12.52
N VAL A 600 -35.66 -9.28 12.62
CA VAL A 600 -35.21 -8.43 11.52
C VAL A 600 -34.69 -9.25 10.33
N ALA A 601 -33.99 -10.36 10.57
CA ALA A 601 -33.49 -11.23 9.51
C ALA A 601 -34.62 -11.82 8.63
N GLN A 602 -35.70 -12.30 9.26
CA GLN A 602 -36.82 -12.91 8.53
C GLN A 602 -37.75 -11.86 7.90
N LEU A 603 -38.10 -10.79 8.62
CA LEU A 603 -39.08 -9.81 8.14
C LEU A 603 -38.48 -8.71 7.27
N HIS A 604 -37.38 -8.07 7.71
CA HIS A 604 -36.75 -7.00 6.96
C HIS A 604 -35.85 -7.56 5.85
N PHE A 605 -34.94 -8.48 6.16
CA PHE A 605 -33.98 -9.00 5.17
C PHE A 605 -34.51 -10.16 4.32
N ARG A 606 -35.65 -10.74 4.69
CA ARG A 606 -36.32 -11.85 3.96
C ARG A 606 -35.47 -13.10 3.81
N TRP A 607 -34.64 -13.40 4.81
CA TRP A 607 -33.89 -14.65 4.85
C TRP A 607 -34.81 -15.84 5.12
N GLU A 608 -34.45 -17.00 4.56
CA GLU A 608 -35.22 -18.23 4.73
C GLU A 608 -35.25 -18.67 6.20
N THR A 609 -36.37 -19.21 6.65
CA THR A 609 -36.56 -19.66 8.04
C THR A 609 -35.50 -20.68 8.47
N ALA A 610 -35.22 -21.67 7.63
CA ALA A 610 -34.18 -22.67 7.87
C ALA A 610 -32.78 -22.04 8.02
N GLN A 611 -32.46 -21.02 7.20
CA GLN A 611 -31.19 -20.30 7.29
C GLN A 611 -31.09 -19.48 8.58
N VAL A 612 -32.18 -18.80 8.98
CA VAL A 612 -32.22 -18.01 10.23
C VAL A 612 -32.09 -18.90 11.46
N GLU A 613 -32.80 -20.02 11.52
CA GLU A 613 -32.70 -20.96 12.64
C GLU A 613 -31.32 -21.61 12.75
N PHE A 614 -30.74 -22.02 11.62
CA PHE A 614 -29.36 -22.51 11.54
C PHE A 614 -28.37 -21.46 12.08
N LEU A 615 -28.36 -20.25 11.51
CA LEU A 615 -27.46 -19.17 11.93
C LEU A 615 -27.66 -18.77 13.40
N ARG A 616 -28.90 -18.71 13.90
CA ARG A 616 -29.20 -18.41 15.31
C ARG A 616 -28.58 -19.45 16.26
N GLY A 617 -28.64 -20.73 15.88
CA GLY A 617 -28.01 -21.83 16.62
C GLY A 617 -26.48 -21.69 16.67
N TRP A 618 -25.87 -21.30 15.55
CA TRP A 618 -24.43 -21.05 15.44
C TRP A 618 -23.96 -19.83 16.20
N VAL A 619 -24.61 -18.67 16.04
CA VAL A 619 -24.28 -17.42 16.76
C VAL A 619 -24.31 -17.63 18.27
N ARG A 620 -25.24 -18.44 18.80
CA ARG A 620 -25.25 -18.80 20.23
C ARG A 620 -24.07 -19.66 20.64
N ARG A 621 -23.73 -20.72 19.89
CA ARG A 621 -22.63 -21.64 20.24
C ARG A 621 -21.27 -20.95 20.11
N LEU A 622 -21.05 -20.31 18.97
CA LEU A 622 -19.81 -19.60 18.66
C LEU A 622 -19.63 -18.39 19.58
N GLY A 623 -20.70 -17.61 19.84
CA GLY A 623 -20.64 -16.49 20.78
C GLY A 623 -20.31 -16.87 22.21
N LEU A 624 -20.72 -18.05 22.69
CA LEU A 624 -20.29 -18.56 24.01
C LEU A 624 -18.79 -18.92 24.03
N VAL A 625 -18.29 -19.56 22.97
CA VAL A 625 -16.86 -19.91 22.87
C VAL A 625 -16.00 -18.65 22.74
N VAL A 626 -16.42 -17.70 21.91
CA VAL A 626 -15.69 -16.42 21.73
C VAL A 626 -15.76 -15.57 23.00
N LEU A 627 -16.86 -15.56 23.74
CA LEU A 627 -16.92 -14.84 25.02
C LEU A 627 -15.98 -15.45 26.08
N ALA A 628 -15.84 -16.78 26.12
CA ALA A 628 -14.84 -17.44 26.96
C ALA A 628 -13.40 -17.14 26.50
N LEU A 629 -13.15 -17.08 25.19
CA LEU A 629 -11.86 -16.71 24.63
C LEU A 629 -11.50 -15.25 24.93
N VAL A 630 -12.42 -14.30 24.71
CA VAL A 630 -12.27 -12.87 25.05
C VAL A 630 -11.92 -12.70 26.53
N ALA A 631 -12.62 -13.41 27.42
CA ALA A 631 -12.35 -13.31 28.85
C ALA A 631 -10.91 -13.70 29.24
N VAL A 632 -10.32 -14.70 28.56
CA VAL A 632 -8.93 -15.09 28.80
C VAL A 632 -7.95 -14.18 28.06
N VAL A 633 -8.19 -13.86 26.79
CA VAL A 633 -7.34 -12.97 25.99
C VAL A 633 -7.18 -11.63 26.67
N ALA A 634 -8.27 -11.02 27.13
CA ALA A 634 -8.24 -9.71 27.78
C ALA A 634 -7.44 -9.72 29.10
N VAL A 635 -7.56 -10.77 29.92
CA VAL A 635 -6.79 -10.90 31.17
C VAL A 635 -5.31 -11.17 30.88
N ALA A 636 -5.03 -12.09 29.95
CA ALA A 636 -3.69 -12.54 29.61
C ALA A 636 -2.86 -11.46 28.88
N GLU A 637 -3.50 -10.66 28.02
CA GLU A 637 -2.89 -9.52 27.32
C GLU A 637 -2.44 -8.40 28.27
N HIS A 638 -3.15 -8.22 29.39
CA HIS A 638 -2.84 -7.22 30.41
C HIS A 638 -1.96 -7.77 31.55
N GLN A 639 -1.79 -9.09 31.67
CA GLN A 639 -0.84 -9.74 32.60
C GLN A 639 0.27 -10.61 31.93
N PRO A 640 1.00 -10.17 30.88
CA PRO A 640 1.97 -11.04 30.22
C PRO A 640 3.07 -11.67 31.08
N ALA A 641 3.47 -11.06 32.21
CA ALA A 641 4.42 -11.67 33.16
C ALA A 641 3.91 -13.00 33.75
N ALA A 642 2.59 -13.21 33.81
CA ALA A 642 1.99 -14.44 34.31
C ALA A 642 1.82 -15.53 33.23
N LEU A 643 2.00 -15.22 31.92
CA LEU A 643 1.77 -16.17 30.81
C LEU A 643 2.55 -17.48 30.95
N ALA A 644 3.77 -17.42 31.48
CA ALA A 644 4.64 -18.57 31.69
C ALA A 644 4.08 -19.56 32.73
N ASP A 645 3.24 -19.08 33.66
CA ASP A 645 2.61 -19.85 34.74
C ASP A 645 1.08 -20.01 34.56
N ASP A 646 0.51 -19.43 33.49
CA ASP A 646 -0.93 -19.39 33.22
C ASP A 646 -1.49 -20.71 32.66
N VAL A 647 -1.60 -21.71 33.52
CA VAL A 647 -2.13 -23.04 33.16
C VAL A 647 -3.63 -22.98 32.85
N LEU A 648 -4.40 -22.15 33.56
CA LEU A 648 -5.83 -21.98 33.35
C LEU A 648 -6.11 -21.38 31.97
N GLY A 649 -5.47 -20.27 31.62
CA GLY A 649 -5.68 -19.59 30.35
C GLY A 649 -5.28 -20.45 29.15
N ILE A 650 -4.12 -21.13 29.21
CA ILE A 650 -3.70 -22.10 28.17
C ILE A 650 -4.78 -23.18 27.98
N GLY A 651 -5.31 -23.77 29.05
CA GLY A 651 -6.35 -24.80 28.98
C GLY A 651 -7.66 -24.30 28.36
N VAL A 652 -8.10 -23.09 28.73
CA VAL A 652 -9.31 -22.47 28.17
C VAL A 652 -9.09 -22.06 26.71
N VAL A 653 -7.93 -21.53 26.35
CA VAL A 653 -7.59 -21.11 24.98
C VAL A 653 -7.53 -22.32 24.04
N LEU A 654 -6.84 -23.40 24.43
CA LEU A 654 -6.79 -24.65 23.65
C LEU A 654 -8.18 -25.27 23.46
N THR A 655 -9.00 -25.31 24.51
CA THR A 655 -10.38 -25.82 24.40
C THR A 655 -11.26 -24.90 23.55
N CYS A 656 -11.09 -23.58 23.63
CA CYS A 656 -11.77 -22.62 22.75
C CYS A 656 -11.35 -22.80 21.28
N TYR A 657 -10.06 -22.97 20.96
CA TYR A 657 -9.59 -23.22 19.60
C TYR A 657 -10.07 -24.55 19.04
N ALA A 658 -10.05 -25.63 19.84
CA ALA A 658 -10.59 -26.93 19.44
C ALA A 658 -12.10 -26.85 19.16
N LEU A 659 -12.87 -26.18 20.04
CA LEU A 659 -14.30 -25.94 19.84
C LEU A 659 -14.57 -25.03 18.64
N MET A 660 -13.83 -23.94 18.45
CA MET A 660 -13.97 -23.07 17.27
C MET A 660 -13.65 -23.82 15.98
N THR A 661 -12.58 -24.62 15.94
CA THR A 661 -12.25 -25.49 14.80
C THR A 661 -13.40 -26.42 14.46
N TRP A 662 -13.92 -27.15 15.46
CA TRP A 662 -15.03 -28.09 15.27
C TRP A 662 -16.31 -27.39 14.83
N LEU A 663 -16.62 -26.24 15.44
CA LEU A 663 -17.80 -25.42 15.09
C LEU A 663 -17.69 -24.87 13.67
N LEU A 664 -16.55 -24.28 13.29
CA LEU A 664 -16.32 -23.67 11.97
C LEU A 664 -16.23 -24.72 10.86
N ALA A 665 -15.53 -25.84 11.07
CA ALA A 665 -15.50 -26.95 10.12
C ALA A 665 -16.91 -27.52 9.89
N ARG A 666 -17.70 -27.69 10.95
CA ARG A 666 -19.08 -28.17 10.82
C ARG A 666 -20.00 -27.12 10.21
N LEU A 667 -19.81 -25.83 10.47
CA LEU A 667 -20.51 -24.73 9.77
C LEU A 667 -20.18 -24.75 8.27
N LEU A 668 -18.90 -24.93 7.92
CA LEU A 668 -18.39 -25.02 6.56
C LEU A 668 -18.97 -26.21 5.80
N ILE A 669 -19.26 -27.34 6.45
CA ILE A 669 -19.85 -28.53 5.81
C ILE A 669 -21.40 -28.46 5.78
N SER A 670 -22.04 -28.02 6.86
CA SER A 670 -23.50 -28.11 7.02
C SER A 670 -24.31 -26.91 6.53
N SER A 671 -23.67 -25.92 5.90
CA SER A 671 -24.35 -24.73 5.39
C SER A 671 -25.42 -25.05 4.33
N PRO A 672 -26.69 -24.63 4.52
CA PRO A 672 -27.77 -24.90 3.56
C PRO A 672 -27.52 -24.35 2.14
N THR A 673 -26.70 -23.31 2.00
CA THR A 673 -26.48 -22.60 0.72
C THR A 673 -25.37 -23.20 -0.16
N HIS A 674 -24.97 -24.45 0.08
CA HIS A 674 -23.75 -25.04 -0.51
C HIS A 674 -23.72 -25.18 -2.03
N HIS A 675 -24.87 -25.45 -2.64
CA HIS A 675 -24.95 -25.80 -4.07
C HIS A 675 -24.48 -24.67 -5.01
N ASN A 676 -24.63 -23.40 -4.60
CA ASN A 676 -24.29 -22.23 -5.42
C ASN A 676 -23.13 -21.37 -4.84
N ALA A 677 -22.38 -21.88 -3.87
CA ALA A 677 -21.25 -21.13 -3.29
C ALA A 677 -20.04 -21.10 -4.23
N SER A 678 -19.59 -19.90 -4.61
CA SER A 678 -18.40 -19.71 -5.45
C SER A 678 -17.14 -20.28 -4.80
N LEU A 679 -16.17 -20.71 -5.63
CA LEU A 679 -14.88 -21.25 -5.17
C LEU A 679 -14.21 -20.33 -4.15
N PHE A 680 -14.22 -19.02 -4.38
CA PHE A 680 -13.71 -18.00 -3.46
C PHE A 680 -14.34 -18.06 -2.05
N ARG A 681 -15.66 -18.26 -1.93
CA ARG A 681 -16.30 -18.37 -0.61
C ARG A 681 -15.93 -19.68 0.09
N LYS A 682 -15.72 -20.76 -0.67
CA LYS A 682 -15.26 -22.05 -0.13
C LYS A 682 -13.81 -21.95 0.35
N THR A 683 -12.90 -21.34 -0.41
CA THR A 683 -11.50 -21.15 0.00
C THR A 683 -11.39 -20.24 1.23
N VAL A 684 -12.09 -19.10 1.26
CA VAL A 684 -12.13 -18.22 2.45
C VAL A 684 -12.65 -18.96 3.69
N GLY A 685 -13.70 -19.78 3.54
CA GLY A 685 -14.23 -20.59 4.64
C GLY A 685 -13.26 -21.67 5.14
N VAL A 686 -12.48 -22.29 4.25
CA VAL A 686 -11.40 -23.23 4.62
C VAL A 686 -10.29 -22.49 5.38
N VAL A 687 -9.81 -21.35 4.87
CA VAL A 687 -8.75 -20.55 5.51
C VAL A 687 -9.17 -20.09 6.91
N PHE A 688 -10.39 -19.58 7.07
CA PHE A 688 -10.92 -19.16 8.38
C PHE A 688 -11.10 -20.32 9.36
N THR A 689 -11.32 -21.55 8.86
CA THR A 689 -11.38 -22.76 9.69
C THR A 689 -9.98 -23.28 10.06
N ALA A 690 -8.99 -23.12 9.18
CA ALA A 690 -7.60 -23.50 9.44
C ALA A 690 -6.91 -22.57 10.45
N LEU A 691 -7.34 -21.31 10.55
CA LEU A 691 -6.70 -20.33 11.43
C LEU A 691 -6.73 -20.73 12.93
N PRO A 692 -7.87 -21.11 13.55
CA PRO A 692 -7.86 -21.67 14.91
C PRO A 692 -7.03 -22.95 15.09
N VAL A 693 -6.82 -23.76 14.05
CA VAL A 693 -5.93 -24.93 14.10
C VAL A 693 -4.47 -24.49 14.18
N ALA A 694 -4.07 -23.49 13.39
CA ALA A 694 -2.74 -22.90 13.46
C ALA A 694 -2.48 -22.27 14.84
N LEU A 695 -3.47 -21.57 15.42
CA LEU A 695 -3.37 -21.00 16.76
C LEU A 695 -3.27 -22.08 17.85
N PHE A 696 -4.01 -23.20 17.72
CA PHE A 696 -3.88 -24.35 18.62
C PHE A 696 -2.46 -24.92 18.59
N LEU A 697 -1.91 -25.17 17.40
CA LEU A 697 -0.54 -25.68 17.24
C LEU A 697 0.50 -24.68 17.77
N ALA A 698 0.32 -23.38 17.53
CA ALA A 698 1.21 -22.33 18.05
C ALA A 698 1.31 -22.39 19.59
N VAL A 699 0.17 -22.49 20.29
CA VAL A 699 0.16 -22.66 21.76
C VAL A 699 0.87 -23.96 22.18
N CYS A 700 0.65 -25.07 21.47
CA CYS A 700 1.35 -26.33 21.77
C CYS A 700 2.88 -26.23 21.64
N PHE A 701 3.39 -25.43 20.69
CA PHE A 701 4.82 -25.17 20.50
C PHE A 701 5.39 -24.04 21.40
N GLY A 702 4.57 -23.44 22.27
CA GLY A 702 5.02 -22.40 23.23
C GLY A 702 4.79 -20.94 22.80
N TYR A 703 4.20 -20.71 21.62
CA TYR A 703 3.88 -19.38 21.07
C TYR A 703 2.54 -18.85 21.63
N TYR A 704 2.42 -18.80 22.96
CA TYR A 704 1.17 -18.42 23.63
C TYR A 704 0.85 -16.93 23.43
N TYR A 705 1.83 -16.03 23.58
CA TYR A 705 1.65 -14.59 23.31
C TYR A 705 1.18 -14.32 21.87
N THR A 706 1.86 -14.94 20.89
CA THR A 706 1.52 -14.89 19.46
C THR A 706 0.07 -15.31 19.21
N ALA A 707 -0.37 -16.41 19.83
CA ALA A 707 -1.72 -16.92 19.68
C ALA A 707 -2.78 -16.03 20.32
N LEU A 708 -2.49 -15.36 21.44
CA LEU A 708 -3.38 -14.39 22.07
C LEU A 708 -3.55 -13.14 21.19
N LYS A 709 -2.44 -12.58 20.68
CA LYS A 709 -2.45 -11.41 19.78
C LYS A 709 -3.17 -11.68 18.46
N LEU A 710 -2.98 -12.86 17.86
CA LEU A 710 -3.73 -13.27 16.67
C LEU A 710 -5.22 -13.52 16.99
N SER A 711 -5.54 -13.98 18.19
CA SER A 711 -6.94 -14.18 18.62
C SER A 711 -7.69 -12.87 18.84
N ASP A 712 -7.08 -11.86 19.45
CA ASP A 712 -7.64 -10.51 19.56
C ASP A 712 -8.08 -10.00 18.18
N ARG A 713 -7.17 -10.06 17.19
CA ARG A 713 -7.47 -9.67 15.81
C ARG A 713 -8.51 -10.56 15.13
N LEU A 714 -8.50 -11.87 15.38
CA LEU A 714 -9.53 -12.79 14.90
C LEU A 714 -10.92 -12.43 15.45
N ILE A 715 -11.00 -12.09 16.73
CA ILE A 715 -12.22 -11.62 17.40
C ILE A 715 -12.73 -10.33 16.76
N ASP A 716 -11.84 -9.36 16.50
CA ASP A 716 -12.19 -8.12 15.81
C ASP A 716 -12.64 -8.36 14.36
N THR A 717 -12.01 -9.26 13.60
CA THR A 717 -12.52 -9.62 12.26
C THR A 717 -13.90 -10.25 12.32
N LEU A 718 -14.21 -10.99 13.39
CA LEU A 718 -15.50 -11.61 13.57
C LEU A 718 -16.57 -10.56 13.91
N TYR A 719 -16.27 -9.61 14.80
CA TYR A 719 -17.14 -8.45 15.06
C TYR A 719 -17.38 -7.65 13.79
N LEU A 720 -16.31 -7.33 13.05
CA LEU A 720 -16.38 -6.65 11.77
C LEU A 720 -17.28 -7.43 10.80
N MET A 721 -17.07 -8.74 10.62
CA MET A 721 -17.89 -9.56 9.72
C MET A 721 -19.38 -9.61 10.14
N MET A 722 -19.69 -9.65 11.44
CA MET A 722 -21.08 -9.64 11.92
C MET A 722 -21.75 -8.29 11.68
N ILE A 723 -21.09 -7.18 12.04
CA ILE A 723 -21.57 -5.82 11.76
C ILE A 723 -21.72 -5.62 10.25
N TRP A 724 -20.73 -6.08 9.48
CA TRP A 724 -20.67 -5.99 8.03
C TRP A 724 -21.87 -6.61 7.33
N LEU A 725 -22.19 -7.85 7.68
CA LEU A 725 -23.33 -8.58 7.15
C LEU A 725 -24.67 -7.88 7.47
N MET A 726 -24.77 -7.21 8.61
CA MET A 726 -25.95 -6.41 8.97
C MET A 726 -26.02 -5.11 8.16
N VAL A 727 -24.87 -4.47 7.89
CA VAL A 727 -24.77 -3.28 7.03
C VAL A 727 -25.14 -3.63 5.59
N GLU A 728 -24.54 -4.68 4.99
CA GLU A 728 -24.87 -5.13 3.63
C GLU A 728 -26.37 -5.44 3.49
N ALA A 729 -26.92 -6.25 4.40
CA ALA A 729 -28.34 -6.60 4.37
C ALA A 729 -29.25 -5.37 4.51
N THR A 730 -28.83 -4.36 5.27
CA THR A 730 -29.56 -3.09 5.42
C THR A 730 -29.52 -2.24 4.15
N PHE A 731 -28.37 -2.12 3.48
CA PHE A 731 -28.25 -1.40 2.21
C PHE A 731 -29.03 -2.10 1.07
N VAL A 732 -28.89 -3.42 0.94
CA VAL A 732 -29.66 -4.24 -0.02
C VAL A 732 -31.17 -4.06 0.22
N ARG A 733 -31.61 -4.08 1.48
CA ARG A 733 -33.00 -3.84 1.84
C ARG A 733 -33.44 -2.41 1.52
N GLY A 734 -32.63 -1.41 1.85
CA GLY A 734 -32.91 0.01 1.56
C GLY A 734 -33.14 0.27 0.07
N LEU A 735 -32.25 -0.25 -0.78
CA LEU A 735 -32.39 -0.17 -2.23
C LEU A 735 -33.67 -0.88 -2.72
N SER A 736 -33.99 -2.07 -2.20
CA SER A 736 -35.23 -2.78 -2.57
C SER A 736 -36.52 -2.00 -2.25
N VAL A 737 -36.51 -1.18 -1.18
CA VAL A 737 -37.62 -0.28 -0.84
C VAL A 737 -37.66 0.90 -1.82
N ALA A 738 -36.50 1.52 -2.08
CA ALA A 738 -36.38 2.65 -2.99
C ALA A 738 -36.84 2.30 -4.42
N ALA A 739 -36.40 1.17 -4.95
CA ALA A 739 -36.79 0.66 -6.27
C ALA A 739 -38.31 0.46 -6.38
N ARG A 740 -38.93 -0.19 -5.39
CA ARG A 740 -40.40 -0.37 -5.34
C ARG A 740 -41.15 0.94 -5.29
N ARG A 741 -40.68 1.91 -4.49
CA ARG A 741 -41.32 3.23 -4.35
C ARG A 741 -41.25 4.02 -5.66
N LEU A 742 -40.12 3.97 -6.35
CA LEU A 742 -39.90 4.63 -7.64
C LEU A 742 -40.73 3.98 -8.76
N ALA A 743 -40.83 2.65 -8.78
CA ALA A 743 -41.72 1.93 -9.71
C ALA A 743 -43.18 2.37 -9.59
N TYR A 744 -43.69 2.52 -8.37
CA TYR A 744 -45.05 3.02 -8.14
C TYR A 744 -45.23 4.50 -8.47
N GLN A 745 -44.23 5.36 -8.24
CA GLN A 745 -44.28 6.75 -8.69
C GLN A 745 -44.41 6.83 -10.22
N ARG A 746 -43.67 5.99 -10.96
CA ARG A 746 -43.83 5.87 -12.42
C ARG A 746 -45.21 5.33 -12.82
N ALA A 747 -45.77 4.36 -12.09
CA ALA A 747 -47.11 3.85 -12.33
C ALA A 747 -48.22 4.90 -12.07
N LEU A 748 -48.07 5.73 -11.03
CA LEU A 748 -48.96 6.88 -10.78
C LEU A 748 -48.83 7.96 -11.86
N ALA A 749 -47.60 8.32 -12.25
CA ALA A 749 -47.37 9.30 -13.32
C ALA A 749 -47.99 8.84 -14.64
N LYS A 750 -47.85 7.55 -15.01
CA LYS A 750 -48.56 6.96 -16.16
C LYS A 750 -50.09 7.04 -16.01
N ARG A 751 -50.65 6.79 -14.82
CA ARG A 751 -52.09 6.95 -14.56
C ARG A 751 -52.59 8.39 -14.64
N GLN A 752 -51.77 9.38 -14.27
CA GLN A 752 -52.11 10.80 -14.39
C GLN A 752 -52.07 11.24 -15.85
N ALA A 753 -50.99 10.95 -16.58
CA ALA A 753 -50.89 11.24 -18.01
C ALA A 753 -51.98 10.55 -18.85
N ALA A 754 -52.34 9.30 -18.52
CA ALA A 754 -53.46 8.60 -19.18
C ALA A 754 -54.83 9.26 -18.89
N ARG A 755 -55.04 9.77 -17.66
CA ARG A 755 -56.26 10.50 -17.29
C ARG A 755 -56.36 11.88 -17.94
N GLU A 756 -55.24 12.57 -18.11
CA GLU A 756 -55.21 13.86 -18.83
C GLU A 756 -55.49 13.69 -20.33
N ASN A 757 -55.16 12.53 -20.90
CA ASN A 757 -55.45 12.19 -22.30
C ASN A 757 -56.85 11.61 -22.56
N GLY A 758 -57.71 11.52 -21.55
CA GLY A 758 -59.14 11.16 -21.72
C GLY A 758 -59.48 9.66 -21.82
N ASP A 759 -58.50 8.78 -21.99
CA ASP A 759 -58.76 7.33 -22.09
C ASP A 759 -59.21 6.73 -20.76
N SER A 760 -60.51 6.42 -20.70
CA SER A 760 -61.12 5.66 -19.61
C SER A 760 -61.13 4.18 -19.98
N GLU A 761 -60.51 3.36 -19.12
CA GLU A 761 -60.40 1.88 -19.23
C GLU A 761 -59.33 1.33 -20.19
N ILE A 762 -58.10 1.18 -19.67
CA ILE A 762 -57.17 0.13 -20.13
C ILE A 762 -56.75 -0.70 -18.90
N PRO A 763 -56.94 -2.04 -18.89
CA PRO A 763 -56.41 -2.90 -17.83
C PRO A 763 -54.88 -2.85 -17.84
N VAL A 764 -54.28 -2.36 -16.75
CA VAL A 764 -52.82 -2.27 -16.65
C VAL A 764 -52.25 -3.64 -16.32
N GLU A 765 -51.75 -4.33 -17.33
CA GLU A 765 -50.85 -5.46 -17.15
C GLU A 765 -49.58 -4.97 -16.44
N GLU A 766 -49.11 -5.70 -15.43
CA GLU A 766 -47.95 -5.27 -14.63
C GLU A 766 -46.71 -5.13 -15.54
N PRO A 767 -45.97 -4.00 -15.50
CA PRO A 767 -44.79 -3.82 -16.34
C PRO A 767 -43.63 -4.72 -15.86
N LYS A 768 -43.69 -5.98 -16.28
CA LYS A 768 -42.61 -6.97 -16.19
C LYS A 768 -41.67 -6.78 -17.37
N LEU A 769 -40.79 -5.79 -17.29
CA LEU A 769 -39.41 -5.75 -17.81
C LEU A 769 -38.77 -4.41 -17.38
N ASP A 770 -37.44 -4.29 -17.44
CA ASP A 770 -36.58 -3.15 -17.05
C ASP A 770 -36.40 -2.78 -15.57
N ILE A 771 -37.34 -3.08 -14.65
CA ILE A 771 -37.09 -2.84 -13.21
C ILE A 771 -35.99 -3.77 -12.66
N GLU A 772 -35.89 -4.98 -13.20
CA GLU A 772 -34.94 -6.01 -12.76
C GLU A 772 -33.47 -5.62 -13.07
N GLN A 773 -33.20 -5.07 -14.25
CA GLN A 773 -31.83 -4.76 -14.70
C GLN A 773 -31.22 -3.55 -13.97
N VAL A 774 -32.00 -2.47 -13.80
CA VAL A 774 -31.55 -1.27 -13.06
C VAL A 774 -31.27 -1.58 -11.58
N ASN A 775 -32.07 -2.49 -10.99
CA ASN A 775 -31.85 -2.98 -9.64
C ASN A 775 -30.56 -3.82 -9.53
N GLN A 776 -30.24 -4.66 -10.52
CA GLN A 776 -29.01 -5.47 -10.50
C GLN A 776 -27.72 -4.65 -10.61
N GLN A 777 -27.66 -3.65 -11.49
CA GLN A 777 -26.48 -2.78 -11.62
C GLN A 777 -26.22 -1.97 -10.32
N SER A 778 -27.27 -1.38 -9.75
CA SER A 778 -27.14 -0.62 -8.49
C SER A 778 -26.79 -1.52 -7.29
N LEU A 779 -27.30 -2.76 -7.23
CA LEU A 779 -26.84 -3.76 -6.25
C LEU A 779 -25.37 -4.14 -6.40
N ARG A 780 -24.85 -4.26 -7.64
CA ARG A 780 -23.42 -4.52 -7.87
C ARG A 780 -22.55 -3.37 -7.36
N LEU A 781 -22.89 -2.12 -7.70
CA LEU A 781 -22.15 -0.95 -7.20
C LEU A 781 -22.15 -0.85 -5.68
N ILE A 782 -23.32 -1.04 -5.04
CA ILE A 782 -23.41 -1.02 -3.58
C ILE A 782 -22.56 -2.13 -2.97
N ARG A 783 -22.62 -3.37 -3.48
CA ARG A 783 -21.77 -4.46 -2.99
C ARG A 783 -20.27 -4.20 -3.20
N LEU A 784 -19.86 -3.54 -4.29
CA LEU A 784 -18.45 -3.18 -4.53
C LEU A 784 -17.98 -2.06 -3.61
N ALA A 785 -18.74 -0.97 -3.48
CA ALA A 785 -18.43 0.14 -2.57
C ALA A 785 -18.40 -0.34 -1.10
N LEU A 786 -19.33 -1.22 -0.75
CA LEU A 786 -19.32 -1.94 0.51
C LEU A 786 -18.04 -2.80 0.60
N LEU A 787 -17.77 -3.73 -0.32
CA LEU A 787 -16.58 -4.59 -0.27
C LEU A 787 -15.27 -3.80 -0.10
N ALA A 788 -15.12 -2.64 -0.76
CA ALA A 788 -14.00 -1.74 -0.55
C ALA A 788 -13.93 -1.19 0.90
N GLY A 789 -15.06 -0.78 1.47
CA GLY A 789 -15.16 -0.39 2.88
C GLY A 789 -14.86 -1.54 3.86
N PHE A 790 -15.25 -2.78 3.56
CA PHE A 790 -14.89 -3.96 4.34
C PHE A 790 -13.38 -4.24 4.29
N VAL A 791 -12.77 -4.19 3.11
CA VAL A 791 -11.32 -4.37 2.96
C VAL A 791 -10.56 -3.26 3.67
N GLY A 792 -11.02 -2.01 3.61
CA GLY A 792 -10.44 -0.90 4.38
C GLY A 792 -10.55 -1.10 5.90
N ALA A 793 -11.71 -1.51 6.40
CA ALA A 793 -11.89 -1.81 7.82
C ALA A 793 -11.07 -3.04 8.27
N LEU A 794 -10.96 -4.07 7.41
CA LEU A 794 -10.15 -5.25 7.67
C LEU A 794 -8.65 -4.90 7.71
N TYR A 795 -8.19 -4.02 6.81
CA TYR A 795 -6.84 -3.47 6.86
C TYR A 795 -6.59 -2.74 8.20
N LEU A 796 -7.52 -1.89 8.66
CA LEU A 796 -7.37 -1.21 9.95
C LEU A 796 -7.26 -2.17 11.14
N VAL A 797 -8.01 -3.29 11.14
CA VAL A 797 -7.90 -4.32 12.19
C VAL A 797 -6.50 -4.96 12.21
N TRP A 798 -5.93 -5.27 11.04
CA TRP A 798 -4.66 -6.00 10.92
C TRP A 798 -3.42 -5.12 10.78
N ALA A 799 -3.55 -3.80 10.56
CA ALA A 799 -2.44 -2.90 10.27
C ALA A 799 -1.31 -2.94 11.31
N GLU A 800 -1.67 -3.03 12.59
CA GLU A 800 -0.71 -3.11 13.72
C GLU A 800 0.13 -4.39 13.72
N LEU A 801 -0.32 -5.47 13.06
CA LEU A 801 0.45 -6.71 12.89
C LEU A 801 1.26 -6.75 11.59
N ILE A 802 1.07 -5.81 10.65
CA ILE A 802 1.84 -5.81 9.39
C ILE A 802 3.32 -5.56 9.67
N THR A 803 3.64 -4.63 10.58
CA THR A 803 5.02 -4.32 10.98
C THR A 803 5.72 -5.49 11.65
N VAL A 804 4.97 -6.34 12.36
CA VAL A 804 5.50 -7.54 13.02
C VAL A 804 6.04 -8.57 12.00
N PHE A 805 5.53 -8.58 10.77
CA PHE A 805 6.08 -9.44 9.71
C PHE A 805 7.43 -8.95 9.15
N ALA A 806 7.90 -7.74 9.48
CA ALA A 806 9.23 -7.26 9.09
C ALA A 806 10.36 -8.14 9.66
N TYR A 807 10.13 -8.85 10.77
CA TYR A 807 11.06 -9.87 11.27
C TYR A 807 11.43 -10.92 10.21
N LEU A 808 10.51 -11.23 9.28
CA LEU A 808 10.72 -12.19 8.20
C LEU A 808 11.70 -11.68 7.13
N ASP A 809 12.00 -10.38 7.10
CA ASP A 809 13.04 -9.78 6.25
C ASP A 809 14.43 -10.33 6.62
N ASN A 810 14.64 -10.63 7.91
CA ASN A 810 15.88 -11.24 8.42
C ASN A 810 16.06 -12.71 7.99
N ILE A 811 14.99 -13.37 7.50
CA ILE A 811 15.02 -14.77 7.06
C ILE A 811 15.29 -14.80 5.55
N ILE A 812 16.56 -14.69 5.19
CA ILE A 812 17.03 -14.74 3.79
C ILE A 812 16.81 -16.15 3.22
N LEU A 813 16.08 -16.24 2.11
CA LEU A 813 15.84 -17.50 1.39
C LEU A 813 16.92 -17.79 0.33
N TYR A 814 17.31 -16.75 -0.41
CA TYR A 814 18.40 -16.78 -1.39
C TYR A 814 18.82 -15.36 -1.76
N GLU A 815 20.00 -15.22 -2.36
CA GLU A 815 20.49 -13.95 -2.92
C GLU A 815 20.50 -14.00 -4.45
N TYR A 816 20.29 -12.86 -5.09
CA TYR A 816 20.47 -12.71 -6.54
C TYR A 816 21.29 -11.47 -6.88
N THR A 817 22.06 -11.54 -7.96
CA THR A 817 22.79 -10.38 -8.48
C THR A 817 21.82 -9.44 -9.19
N SER A 818 21.75 -8.19 -8.70
CA SER A 818 21.02 -7.09 -9.32
C SER A 818 22.00 -6.08 -9.95
N GLY A 819 21.58 -5.42 -11.03
CA GLY A 819 22.40 -4.46 -11.78
C GLY A 819 23.34 -5.09 -12.81
N THR A 820 23.96 -4.24 -13.62
CA THR A 820 24.83 -4.61 -14.75
C THR A 820 26.23 -4.01 -14.58
N GLY A 821 27.28 -4.82 -14.77
CA GLY A 821 28.67 -4.34 -14.75
C GLY A 821 29.14 -3.93 -13.35
N ALA A 822 29.67 -2.71 -13.21
CA ALA A 822 30.27 -2.24 -11.95
C ALA A 822 29.27 -2.07 -10.79
N ASN A 823 27.96 -2.00 -11.08
CA ASN A 823 26.90 -1.85 -10.07
C ASN A 823 26.28 -3.19 -9.64
N MET A 824 26.95 -4.32 -9.88
CA MET A 824 26.49 -5.63 -9.41
C MET A 824 26.47 -5.67 -7.88
N SER A 825 25.27 -5.75 -7.31
CA SER A 825 25.05 -5.95 -5.87
C SER A 825 24.29 -7.26 -5.66
N MET A 826 24.66 -8.02 -4.63
CA MET A 826 23.85 -9.16 -4.20
C MET A 826 22.71 -8.63 -3.33
N VAL A 827 21.48 -8.86 -3.79
CA VAL A 827 20.26 -8.48 -3.09
C VAL A 827 19.64 -9.75 -2.51
N PRO A 828 19.44 -9.83 -1.19
CA PRO A 828 18.73 -10.95 -0.58
C PRO A 828 17.24 -10.88 -0.91
N ILE A 829 16.64 -12.05 -1.16
CA ILE A 829 15.19 -12.26 -1.13
C ILE A 829 14.85 -12.94 0.18
N SER A 830 13.99 -12.31 0.95
CA SER A 830 13.57 -12.75 2.27
C SER A 830 12.31 -13.62 2.23
N LEU A 831 11.93 -14.17 3.38
CA LEU A 831 10.66 -14.87 3.54
C LEU A 831 9.45 -13.91 3.46
N SER A 832 9.63 -12.63 3.82
CA SER A 832 8.58 -11.62 3.67
C SER A 832 8.28 -11.35 2.19
N ASP A 833 9.31 -11.22 1.35
CA ASP A 833 9.18 -11.03 -0.10
C ASP A 833 8.41 -12.17 -0.76
N PHE A 834 8.71 -13.41 -0.37
CA PHE A 834 8.01 -14.60 -0.88
C PHE A 834 6.53 -14.63 -0.50
N LEU A 835 6.20 -14.30 0.76
CA LEU A 835 4.80 -14.19 1.22
C LEU A 835 4.10 -12.99 0.58
N GLY A 836 4.80 -11.86 0.43
CA GLY A 836 4.34 -10.65 -0.25
C GLY A 836 3.99 -10.90 -1.71
N ALA A 837 4.82 -11.64 -2.44
CA ALA A 837 4.52 -12.13 -3.79
C ALA A 837 3.22 -12.97 -3.81
N GLY A 838 3.03 -13.85 -2.82
CA GLY A 838 1.77 -14.58 -2.64
C GLY A 838 0.55 -13.66 -2.45
N VAL A 839 0.68 -12.62 -1.64
CA VAL A 839 -0.36 -11.59 -1.44
C VAL A 839 -0.63 -10.80 -2.74
N ILE A 840 0.41 -10.44 -3.49
CA ILE A 840 0.29 -9.74 -4.78
C ILE A 840 -0.48 -10.59 -5.79
N ILE A 841 -0.24 -11.90 -5.87
CA ILE A 841 -1.03 -12.83 -6.71
C ILE A 841 -2.51 -12.79 -6.31
N VAL A 842 -2.82 -12.87 -5.01
CA VAL A 842 -4.22 -12.83 -4.51
C VAL A 842 -4.90 -11.50 -4.84
N ILE A 843 -4.23 -10.37 -4.59
CA ILE A 843 -4.72 -9.03 -4.92
C ILE A 843 -4.94 -8.91 -6.43
N THR A 844 -4.00 -9.40 -7.25
CA THR A 844 -4.11 -9.40 -8.72
C THR A 844 -5.34 -10.18 -9.19
N PHE A 845 -5.57 -11.38 -8.64
CA PHE A 845 -6.77 -12.17 -8.96
C PHE A 845 -8.07 -11.46 -8.57
N VAL A 846 -8.09 -10.81 -7.41
CA VAL A 846 -9.25 -10.03 -6.95
C VAL A 846 -9.49 -8.81 -7.85
N LEU A 847 -8.45 -8.05 -8.19
CA LEU A 847 -8.57 -6.87 -9.06
C LEU A 847 -8.98 -7.25 -10.48
N ALA A 848 -8.32 -8.26 -11.09
CA ALA A 848 -8.61 -8.70 -12.46
C ALA A 848 -10.03 -9.25 -12.64
N GLY A 849 -10.62 -9.81 -11.57
CA GLY A 849 -12.01 -10.29 -11.56
C GLY A 849 -13.08 -9.23 -11.22
N ASN A 850 -12.75 -8.17 -10.47
CA ASN A 850 -13.74 -7.20 -9.97
C ASN A 850 -13.66 -5.82 -10.63
N LEU A 851 -12.46 -5.31 -10.92
CA LEU A 851 -12.26 -3.96 -11.48
C LEU A 851 -12.84 -3.76 -12.90
N PRO A 852 -12.84 -4.74 -13.82
CA PRO A 852 -13.51 -4.61 -15.11
C PRO A 852 -15.02 -4.42 -14.98
N GLY A 853 -15.68 -5.18 -14.09
CA GLY A 853 -17.11 -5.03 -13.81
C GLY A 853 -17.44 -3.69 -13.13
N LEU A 854 -16.49 -3.12 -12.38
CA LEU A 854 -16.60 -1.77 -11.83
C LEU A 854 -16.54 -0.72 -12.96
N LEU A 855 -15.57 -0.82 -13.87
CA LEU A 855 -15.46 0.06 -15.05
C LEU A 855 -16.72 -0.01 -15.92
N GLU A 856 -17.24 -1.21 -16.16
CA GLU A 856 -18.47 -1.45 -16.91
C GLU A 856 -19.65 -0.65 -16.34
N VAL A 857 -19.88 -0.75 -15.03
CA VAL A 857 -21.08 -0.17 -14.41
C VAL A 857 -20.93 1.32 -14.07
N LEU A 858 -19.73 1.82 -13.74
CA LEU A 858 -19.52 3.23 -13.41
C LEU A 858 -19.31 4.14 -14.63
N VAL A 859 -18.56 3.67 -15.63
CA VAL A 859 -18.11 4.48 -16.77
C VAL A 859 -18.77 4.03 -18.06
N LEU A 860 -18.58 2.76 -18.47
CA LEU A 860 -19.01 2.31 -19.80
C LEU A 860 -20.55 2.32 -19.96
N SER A 861 -21.30 2.03 -18.90
CA SER A 861 -22.77 2.11 -18.86
C SER A 861 -23.33 3.52 -19.11
N ARG A 862 -22.53 4.56 -18.88
CA ARG A 862 -22.89 5.98 -19.10
C ARG A 862 -22.48 6.46 -20.49
N MET A 863 -21.75 5.65 -21.24
CA MET A 863 -21.30 5.94 -22.60
C MET A 863 -22.18 5.18 -23.60
N ASN A 864 -22.55 5.79 -24.71
CA ASN A 864 -23.28 5.14 -25.80
C ASN A 864 -22.35 4.23 -26.63
N LEU A 865 -21.80 3.20 -26.01
CA LEU A 865 -20.90 2.21 -26.61
C LEU A 865 -21.69 1.01 -27.13
N ALA A 866 -21.23 0.44 -28.24
CA ALA A 866 -21.72 -0.86 -28.69
C ALA A 866 -21.31 -1.96 -27.70
N GLN A 867 -22.17 -2.96 -27.49
CA GLN A 867 -21.97 -4.03 -26.49
C GLN A 867 -20.62 -4.75 -26.65
N GLY A 868 -20.18 -5.00 -27.89
CA GLY A 868 -18.86 -5.59 -28.16
C GLY A 868 -17.68 -4.70 -27.77
N SER A 869 -17.80 -3.38 -27.85
CA SER A 869 -16.76 -2.42 -27.44
C SER A 869 -16.61 -2.35 -25.93
N ALA A 870 -17.74 -2.34 -25.20
CA ALA A 870 -17.73 -2.38 -23.74
C ALA A 870 -17.08 -3.67 -23.24
N TYR A 871 -17.49 -4.84 -23.78
CA TYR A 871 -16.88 -6.13 -23.46
C TYR A 871 -15.37 -6.14 -23.74
N ALA A 872 -14.94 -5.75 -24.94
CA ALA A 872 -13.52 -5.72 -25.29
C ALA A 872 -12.70 -4.82 -24.35
N THR A 873 -13.24 -3.66 -23.93
CA THR A 873 -12.59 -2.76 -22.97
C THR A 873 -12.41 -3.42 -21.61
N THR A 874 -13.44 -4.12 -21.11
CA THR A 874 -13.34 -4.85 -19.83
C THR A 874 -12.35 -6.00 -19.88
N THR A 875 -12.33 -6.80 -20.96
CA THR A 875 -11.39 -7.91 -21.14
C THR A 875 -9.94 -7.42 -21.25
N LEU A 876 -9.70 -6.34 -21.98
CA LEU A 876 -8.37 -5.72 -22.06
C LEU A 876 -7.89 -5.26 -20.68
N LEU A 877 -8.75 -4.62 -19.88
CA LEU A 877 -8.40 -4.24 -18.52
C LEU A 877 -8.04 -5.44 -17.63
N SER A 878 -8.78 -6.55 -17.70
CA SER A 878 -8.41 -7.80 -16.99
C SER A 878 -7.00 -8.27 -17.37
N TYR A 879 -6.68 -8.28 -18.66
CA TYR A 879 -5.35 -8.71 -19.13
C TYR A 879 -4.24 -7.74 -18.72
N THR A 880 -4.48 -6.43 -18.74
CA THR A 880 -3.53 -5.44 -18.23
C THR A 880 -3.26 -5.65 -16.73
N ILE A 881 -4.30 -5.83 -15.91
CA ILE A 881 -4.15 -6.09 -14.46
C ILE A 881 -3.38 -7.39 -14.23
N ALA A 882 -3.73 -8.48 -14.92
CA ALA A 882 -3.06 -9.76 -14.79
C ALA A 882 -1.59 -9.70 -15.20
N GLY A 883 -1.28 -9.01 -16.31
CA GLY A 883 0.10 -8.81 -16.78
C GLY A 883 0.95 -7.98 -15.82
N VAL A 884 0.42 -6.85 -15.32
CA VAL A 884 1.12 -6.01 -14.33
C VAL A 884 1.34 -6.78 -13.02
N GLY A 885 0.33 -7.48 -12.53
CA GLY A 885 0.43 -8.28 -11.31
C GLY A 885 1.42 -9.44 -11.42
N PHE A 886 1.48 -10.10 -12.59
CA PHE A 886 2.49 -11.12 -12.88
C PHE A 886 3.91 -10.55 -12.86
N VAL A 887 4.15 -9.43 -13.55
CA VAL A 887 5.45 -8.73 -13.55
C VAL A 887 5.85 -8.29 -12.14
N THR A 888 4.93 -7.73 -11.36
CA THR A 888 5.17 -7.30 -9.97
C THR A 888 5.51 -8.49 -9.07
N THR A 889 4.80 -9.61 -9.22
CA THR A 889 5.06 -10.87 -8.50
C THR A 889 6.48 -11.38 -8.80
N LEU A 890 6.87 -11.45 -10.08
CA LEU A 890 8.22 -11.88 -10.46
C LEU A 890 9.30 -10.92 -9.95
N SER A 891 9.07 -9.61 -10.00
CA SER A 891 10.00 -8.60 -9.47
C SER A 891 10.20 -8.74 -7.96
N THR A 892 9.13 -9.05 -7.21
CA THR A 892 9.19 -9.29 -5.76
C THR A 892 9.96 -10.58 -5.44
N LEU A 893 9.89 -11.59 -6.33
CA LEU A 893 10.69 -12.82 -6.25
C LEU A 893 12.11 -12.67 -6.82
N GLY A 894 12.65 -11.46 -6.93
CA GLY A 894 14.03 -11.22 -7.37
C GLY A 894 14.31 -11.48 -8.85
N VAL A 895 13.29 -11.61 -9.70
CA VAL A 895 13.50 -11.60 -11.16
C VAL A 895 13.80 -10.17 -11.57
N SER A 896 15.09 -9.86 -11.76
CA SER A 896 15.53 -8.50 -12.08
C SER A 896 14.82 -7.92 -13.30
N TRP A 897 14.43 -6.65 -13.21
CA TRP A 897 13.71 -5.94 -14.26
C TRP A 897 14.42 -6.00 -15.62
N ASP A 898 15.75 -5.95 -15.64
CA ASP A 898 16.58 -6.08 -16.86
C ASP A 898 16.34 -7.43 -17.59
N LYS A 899 16.06 -8.52 -16.85
CA LYS A 899 15.70 -9.83 -17.42
C LYS A 899 14.25 -9.90 -17.91
N LEU A 900 13.40 -8.94 -17.57
CA LEU A 900 12.03 -8.83 -18.06
C LEU A 900 11.89 -7.81 -19.20
N GLN A 901 12.77 -6.79 -19.25
CA GLN A 901 12.77 -5.75 -20.28
C GLN A 901 12.78 -6.31 -21.70
N TRP A 902 13.64 -7.30 -22.01
CA TRP A 902 13.69 -7.87 -23.37
C TRP A 902 12.39 -8.59 -23.77
N LEU A 903 11.73 -9.27 -22.83
CA LEU A 903 10.47 -9.97 -23.05
C LEU A 903 9.33 -8.97 -23.27
N VAL A 904 9.25 -7.94 -22.42
CA VAL A 904 8.26 -6.85 -22.53
C VAL A 904 8.49 -6.04 -23.81
N ALA A 905 9.74 -5.76 -24.19
CA ALA A 905 10.09 -5.07 -25.43
C ALA A 905 9.72 -5.90 -26.66
N ALA A 906 10.08 -7.19 -26.71
CA ALA A 906 9.72 -8.08 -27.81
C ALA A 906 8.19 -8.20 -27.97
N LEU A 907 7.46 -8.35 -26.86
CA LEU A 907 6.00 -8.40 -26.87
C LEU A 907 5.38 -7.06 -27.34
N SER A 908 5.91 -5.93 -26.87
CA SER A 908 5.44 -4.59 -27.24
C SER A 908 5.69 -4.28 -28.71
N VAL A 909 6.86 -4.67 -29.24
CA VAL A 909 7.23 -4.54 -30.65
C VAL A 909 6.34 -5.43 -31.52
N GLY A 910 6.13 -6.70 -31.13
CA GLY A 910 5.23 -7.62 -31.83
C GLY A 910 3.78 -7.13 -31.86
N LEU A 911 3.28 -6.60 -30.73
CA LEU A 911 1.96 -5.99 -30.65
C LEU A 911 1.87 -4.72 -31.51
N GLY A 912 2.92 -3.88 -31.51
CA GLY A 912 3.02 -2.68 -32.33
C GLY A 912 2.93 -2.99 -33.84
N PHE A 913 3.67 -3.99 -34.31
CA PHE A 913 3.57 -4.48 -35.70
C PHE A 913 2.16 -5.03 -36.00
N GLY A 914 1.58 -5.83 -35.10
CA GLY A 914 0.21 -6.34 -35.27
C GLY A 914 -0.87 -5.26 -35.31
N MET A 915 -0.66 -4.14 -34.61
CA MET A 915 -1.58 -2.99 -34.59
C MET A 915 -1.28 -1.94 -35.68
N GLN A 916 -0.19 -2.06 -36.43
CA GLN A 916 0.30 -1.04 -37.37
C GLN A 916 -0.75 -0.63 -38.40
N GLU A 917 -1.45 -1.57 -39.03
CA GLU A 917 -2.51 -1.27 -40.01
C GLU A 917 -3.75 -0.61 -39.38
N ILE A 918 -4.09 -0.98 -38.14
CA ILE A 918 -5.20 -0.34 -37.41
C ILE A 918 -4.85 1.12 -37.13
N PHE A 919 -3.62 1.38 -36.69
CA PHE A 919 -3.13 2.72 -36.39
C PHE A 919 -2.99 3.59 -37.65
N ALA A 920 -2.45 3.03 -38.75
CA ALA A 920 -2.36 3.74 -40.02
C ALA A 920 -3.73 4.18 -40.55
N ASN A 921 -4.75 3.30 -40.49
CA ASN A 921 -6.11 3.64 -40.88
C ASN A 921 -6.78 4.64 -39.91
N PHE A 922 -6.44 4.62 -38.63
CA PHE A 922 -6.91 5.60 -37.64
C PHE A 922 -6.36 6.99 -37.91
N ILE A 923 -5.04 7.12 -38.05
CA ILE A 923 -4.37 8.40 -38.35
C ILE A 923 -4.83 8.94 -39.71
N SER A 924 -4.97 8.08 -40.73
CA SER A 924 -5.52 8.49 -42.03
C SER A 924 -6.96 8.98 -41.90
N GLY A 925 -7.79 8.36 -41.04
CA GLY A 925 -9.14 8.84 -40.75
C GLY A 925 -9.17 10.23 -40.10
N ILE A 926 -8.25 10.49 -39.17
CA ILE A 926 -8.07 11.82 -38.57
C ILE A 926 -7.62 12.84 -39.62
N MET A 927 -6.64 12.49 -40.45
CA MET A 927 -6.11 13.33 -41.53
C MET A 927 -7.21 13.73 -42.53
N ILE A 928 -8.05 12.79 -42.98
CA ILE A 928 -9.20 13.07 -43.85
C ILE A 928 -10.16 14.09 -43.20
N LEU A 929 -10.40 14.00 -41.88
CA LEU A 929 -11.31 14.92 -41.18
C LEU A 929 -10.74 16.34 -41.00
N PHE A 930 -9.43 16.47 -40.81
CA PHE A 930 -8.73 17.75 -40.65
C PHE A 930 -8.44 18.44 -41.99
N GLU A 931 -7.79 17.75 -42.93
CA GLU A 931 -7.37 18.30 -44.22
C GLU A 931 -8.52 18.37 -45.23
N ARG A 932 -9.56 17.52 -45.05
CA ARG A 932 -10.77 17.46 -45.90
C ARG A 932 -10.51 17.32 -47.41
N PRO A 933 -9.62 16.41 -47.87
CA PRO A 933 -9.46 16.11 -49.30
C PRO A 933 -10.71 15.48 -49.92
N VAL A 934 -11.57 14.89 -49.07
CA VAL A 934 -12.89 14.35 -49.41
C VAL A 934 -13.88 14.71 -48.30
N ARG A 935 -15.11 15.03 -48.67
CA ARG A 935 -16.21 15.36 -47.78
C ARG A 935 -17.36 14.36 -47.97
N ILE A 936 -18.21 14.24 -46.96
CA ILE A 936 -19.46 13.48 -47.09
C ILE A 936 -20.35 14.22 -48.10
N GLY A 937 -20.80 13.53 -49.14
CA GLY A 937 -21.49 14.10 -50.29
C GLY A 937 -20.61 14.31 -51.53
N ASP A 938 -19.27 14.22 -51.43
CA ASP A 938 -18.41 14.36 -52.60
C ASP A 938 -18.52 13.14 -53.54
N THR A 939 -18.53 13.39 -54.85
CA THR A 939 -18.40 12.34 -55.86
C THR A 939 -16.93 12.13 -56.20
N ILE A 940 -16.44 10.91 -55.99
CA ILE A 940 -15.02 10.58 -56.10
C ILE A 940 -14.77 9.32 -56.93
N THR A 941 -13.56 9.20 -57.43
CA THR A 941 -13.01 7.97 -58.02
C THR A 941 -11.70 7.61 -57.32
N ILE A 942 -11.59 6.39 -56.79
CA ILE A 942 -10.40 5.86 -56.12
C ILE A 942 -10.04 4.49 -56.71
N GLY A 943 -8.90 4.41 -57.41
CA GLY A 943 -8.60 3.27 -58.28
C GLY A 943 -9.68 3.08 -59.34
N ALA A 944 -10.29 1.88 -59.38
CA ALA A 944 -11.40 1.56 -60.28
C ALA A 944 -12.80 1.85 -59.68
N LEU A 945 -12.89 2.26 -58.41
CA LEU A 945 -14.15 2.49 -57.71
C LEU A 945 -14.59 3.94 -57.89
N SER A 946 -15.84 4.18 -58.30
CA SER A 946 -16.43 5.52 -58.38
C SER A 946 -17.74 5.58 -57.60
N GLY A 947 -18.06 6.72 -57.01
CA GLY A 947 -19.32 6.89 -56.27
C GLY A 947 -19.30 8.10 -55.34
N THR A 948 -20.36 8.25 -54.55
CA THR A 948 -20.51 9.37 -53.60
C THR A 948 -20.13 8.94 -52.19
N VAL A 949 -19.35 9.75 -51.46
CA VAL A 949 -18.99 9.43 -50.06
C VAL A 949 -20.17 9.58 -49.13
N SER A 950 -20.64 8.48 -48.55
CA SER A 950 -21.83 8.45 -47.68
C SER A 950 -21.49 8.55 -46.19
N LYS A 951 -20.34 8.03 -45.74
CA LYS A 951 -19.91 8.16 -44.34
C LYS A 951 -18.42 7.94 -44.13
N ILE A 952 -17.74 8.89 -43.48
CA ILE A 952 -16.37 8.73 -42.99
C ILE A 952 -16.42 8.15 -41.56
N ARG A 953 -15.73 7.04 -41.29
CA ARG A 953 -15.57 6.46 -39.95
C ARG A 953 -14.09 6.39 -39.58
N ILE A 954 -13.81 6.07 -38.31
CA ILE A 954 -12.47 6.05 -37.71
C ILE A 954 -11.42 5.18 -38.45
N ARG A 955 -11.84 4.08 -39.10
CA ARG A 955 -10.94 3.13 -39.79
C ARG A 955 -11.17 3.03 -41.31
N ALA A 956 -12.38 3.37 -41.77
CA ALA A 956 -12.78 3.20 -43.16
C ALA A 956 -13.86 4.23 -43.53
N THR A 957 -13.90 4.58 -44.81
CA THR A 957 -14.89 5.47 -45.40
C THR A 957 -15.78 4.66 -46.33
N THR A 958 -17.09 4.87 -46.24
CA THR A 958 -18.10 4.23 -47.08
C THR A 958 -18.39 5.12 -48.28
N ILE A 959 -18.24 4.55 -49.48
CA ILE A 959 -18.62 5.14 -50.76
C ILE A 959 -19.86 4.38 -51.25
N THR A 960 -20.88 5.09 -51.67
CA THR A 960 -22.06 4.51 -52.32
C THR A 960 -21.91 4.68 -53.83
N ASP A 961 -21.77 3.56 -54.55
CA ASP A 961 -21.66 3.49 -56.01
C ASP A 961 -22.99 3.85 -56.70
N PHE A 962 -22.98 4.11 -58.00
CA PHE A 962 -24.15 4.44 -58.81
C PHE A 962 -25.22 3.32 -58.79
N ASP A 963 -24.80 2.07 -58.60
CA ASP A 963 -25.66 0.89 -58.34
C ASP A 963 -26.30 0.87 -56.92
N ARG A 964 -26.08 1.90 -56.11
CA ARG A 964 -26.43 1.98 -54.67
C ARG A 964 -25.77 0.88 -53.79
N LYS A 965 -24.57 0.43 -54.18
CA LYS A 965 -23.75 -0.50 -53.38
C LYS A 965 -22.88 0.29 -52.41
N ASP A 966 -22.94 -0.05 -51.11
CA ASP A 966 -22.04 0.52 -50.10
C ASP A 966 -20.70 -0.21 -50.08
N ILE A 967 -19.65 0.49 -50.49
CA ILE A 967 -18.27 0.00 -50.58
C ILE A 967 -17.46 0.59 -49.43
N ILE A 968 -16.90 -0.28 -48.58
CA ILE A 968 -16.13 0.12 -47.40
C ILE A 968 -14.64 0.13 -47.75
N VAL A 969 -14.07 1.31 -47.92
CA VAL A 969 -12.66 1.51 -48.30
C VAL A 969 -11.84 1.88 -47.05
N PRO A 970 -10.70 1.22 -46.77
CA PRO A 970 -9.81 1.59 -45.66
C PRO A 970 -9.32 3.04 -45.77
N ASN A 971 -9.29 3.78 -44.67
CA ASN A 971 -8.91 5.20 -44.69
C ASN A 971 -7.47 5.42 -45.21
N LYS A 972 -6.56 4.48 -44.95
CA LYS A 972 -5.17 4.52 -45.44
C LYS A 972 -5.12 4.70 -46.97
N THR A 973 -6.01 4.04 -47.69
CA THR A 973 -6.07 4.06 -49.17
C THR A 973 -6.33 5.46 -49.74
N PHE A 974 -7.08 6.32 -49.03
CA PHE A 974 -7.36 7.70 -49.48
C PHE A 974 -6.18 8.66 -49.32
N ILE A 975 -5.23 8.32 -48.44
CA ILE A 975 -4.03 9.13 -48.18
C ILE A 975 -2.84 8.61 -49.00
N THR A 976 -2.71 7.29 -49.17
CA THR A 976 -1.57 6.69 -49.89
C THR A 976 -1.83 6.42 -51.38
N GLY A 977 -3.08 6.48 -51.84
CA GLY A 977 -3.48 6.16 -53.21
C GLY A 977 -3.92 7.39 -54.01
N GLN A 978 -3.91 7.28 -55.34
CA GLN A 978 -4.44 8.33 -56.21
C GLN A 978 -5.97 8.37 -56.13
N LEU A 979 -6.49 9.57 -55.90
CA LEU A 979 -7.90 9.91 -55.74
C LEU A 979 -8.24 11.05 -56.70
N ILE A 980 -9.37 10.93 -57.40
CA ILE A 980 -9.98 12.02 -58.17
C ILE A 980 -11.25 12.45 -57.44
N ASN A 981 -11.35 13.72 -57.06
CA ASN A 981 -12.55 14.29 -56.47
C ASN A 981 -13.21 15.22 -57.50
N TRP A 982 -14.42 14.84 -57.94
CA TRP A 982 -15.15 15.50 -59.03
C TRP A 982 -15.98 16.71 -58.56
N SER A 983 -16.07 16.95 -57.24
CA SER A 983 -16.91 17.99 -56.63
C SER A 983 -16.18 18.85 -55.57
N LEU A 984 -14.85 18.76 -55.47
CA LEU A 984 -14.07 19.37 -54.39
C LEU A 984 -14.17 20.91 -54.33
N THR A 985 -14.22 21.56 -55.49
CA THR A 985 -14.25 23.02 -55.64
C THR A 985 -15.56 23.51 -56.25
N ASP A 986 -16.06 22.81 -57.26
CA ASP A 986 -17.34 23.05 -57.96
C ASP A 986 -17.82 21.71 -58.56
N THR A 987 -19.11 21.58 -58.87
CA THR A 987 -19.70 20.40 -59.56
C THR A 987 -19.66 20.52 -61.09
N VAL A 988 -19.32 21.70 -61.62
CA VAL A 988 -19.21 21.98 -63.05
C VAL A 988 -18.21 21.06 -63.73
N THR A 989 -18.65 20.36 -64.78
CA THR A 989 -17.86 19.32 -65.43
C THR A 989 -17.92 19.39 -66.95
N ARG A 990 -16.79 19.15 -67.62
CA ARG A 990 -16.68 19.21 -69.08
C ARG A 990 -17.14 17.90 -69.72
N VAL A 991 -18.09 18.02 -70.63
CA VAL A 991 -18.57 16.96 -71.52
C VAL A 991 -17.96 17.20 -72.91
N THR A 992 -17.50 16.13 -73.55
CA THR A 992 -16.93 16.17 -74.90
C THR A 992 -17.66 15.18 -75.79
N LEU A 993 -18.30 15.67 -76.84
CA LEU A 993 -18.95 14.86 -77.86
C LEU A 993 -18.10 14.90 -79.14
N LYS A 994 -17.68 13.73 -79.62
CA LYS A 994 -16.97 13.57 -80.89
C LYS A 994 -17.95 13.06 -81.95
N LEU A 995 -17.88 13.60 -83.16
CA LEU A 995 -18.77 13.25 -84.27
C LEU A 995 -18.02 13.32 -85.60
N GLY A 996 -18.11 12.26 -86.40
CA GLY A 996 -17.60 12.22 -87.77
C GLY A 996 -18.72 12.43 -88.79
N VAL A 997 -18.52 13.33 -89.75
CA VAL A 997 -19.44 13.55 -90.89
C VAL A 997 -18.78 13.19 -92.22
N ASP A 998 -19.57 12.98 -93.28
CA ASP A 998 -19.05 12.66 -94.62
C ASP A 998 -18.13 13.78 -95.14
N TYR A 999 -17.10 13.42 -95.93
CA TYR A 999 -16.13 14.35 -96.54
C TYR A 999 -16.73 15.46 -97.42
N GLY A 1000 -17.95 15.29 -97.93
CA GLY A 1000 -18.69 16.29 -98.71
C GLY A 1000 -19.55 17.25 -97.89
N SER A 1001 -19.53 17.16 -96.55
CA SER A 1001 -20.39 17.97 -95.67
C SER A 1001 -19.89 19.41 -95.54
N ASP A 1002 -20.82 20.37 -95.48
CA ASP A 1002 -20.51 21.77 -95.17
C ASP A 1002 -20.04 21.91 -93.71
N LEU A 1003 -18.74 22.21 -93.54
CA LEU A 1003 -18.07 22.32 -92.24
C LEU A 1003 -18.62 23.45 -91.37
N ASP A 1004 -19.00 24.59 -91.96
CA ASP A 1004 -19.53 25.74 -91.22
C ASP A 1004 -20.98 25.50 -90.81
N LEU A 1005 -21.77 24.86 -91.68
CA LEU A 1005 -23.12 24.40 -91.34
C LEU A 1005 -23.09 23.37 -90.20
N VAL A 1006 -22.23 22.35 -90.29
CA VAL A 1006 -22.01 21.34 -89.24
C VAL A 1006 -21.61 22.01 -87.91
N ARG A 1007 -20.64 22.92 -87.94
CA ARG A 1007 -20.22 23.69 -86.76
C ARG A 1007 -21.38 24.50 -86.16
N SER A 1008 -22.19 25.16 -86.99
CA SER A 1008 -23.32 25.96 -86.53
C SER A 1008 -24.39 25.13 -85.82
N LEU A 1009 -24.74 23.96 -86.38
CA LEU A 1009 -25.73 23.04 -85.81
C LEU A 1009 -25.24 22.39 -84.51
N LEU A 1010 -23.95 22.06 -84.42
CA LEU A 1010 -23.34 21.55 -83.19
C LEU A 1010 -23.32 22.60 -82.08
N LEU A 1011 -23.02 23.86 -82.40
CA LEU A 1011 -23.11 24.97 -81.44
C LEU A 1011 -24.56 25.29 -81.05
N GLN A 1012 -25.51 25.20 -81.99
CA GLN A 1012 -26.93 25.38 -81.73
C GLN A 1012 -27.45 24.32 -80.76
N ALA A 1013 -27.16 23.05 -81.02
CA ALA A 1013 -27.52 21.92 -80.16
C ALA A 1013 -27.03 22.10 -78.71
N ALA A 1014 -25.83 22.65 -78.52
CA ALA A 1014 -25.28 22.97 -77.21
C ALA A 1014 -25.95 24.19 -76.56
N ARG A 1015 -26.16 25.28 -77.31
CA ARG A 1015 -26.74 26.54 -76.80
C ARG A 1015 -28.24 26.46 -76.48
N GLU A 1016 -28.98 25.59 -77.17
CA GLU A 1016 -30.42 25.36 -76.93
C GLU A 1016 -30.68 24.35 -75.80
N ASN A 1017 -29.70 23.54 -75.40
CA ASN A 1017 -29.88 22.58 -74.32
C ASN A 1017 -29.87 23.27 -72.94
N PRO A 1018 -30.93 23.13 -72.11
CA PRO A 1018 -31.07 23.86 -70.85
C PRO A 1018 -30.11 23.42 -69.74
N ARG A 1019 -29.45 22.25 -69.88
CA ARG A 1019 -28.46 21.73 -68.91
C ARG A 1019 -27.02 22.11 -69.26
N VAL A 1020 -26.78 22.63 -70.46
CA VAL A 1020 -25.46 23.16 -70.87
C VAL A 1020 -25.28 24.57 -70.31
N LEU A 1021 -24.12 24.82 -69.72
CA LEU A 1021 -23.75 26.13 -69.21
C LEU A 1021 -23.42 27.10 -70.36
N LYS A 1022 -23.88 28.34 -70.21
CA LYS A 1022 -23.54 29.45 -71.12
C LYS A 1022 -22.15 30.02 -70.86
N GLU A 1023 -21.68 29.92 -69.61
CA GLU A 1023 -20.33 30.27 -69.18
C GLU A 1023 -19.76 29.09 -68.37
N PRO A 1024 -18.58 28.55 -68.73
CA PRO A 1024 -17.83 28.81 -69.97
C PRO A 1024 -18.58 28.32 -71.23
N GLU A 1025 -18.52 29.10 -72.31
CA GLU A 1025 -19.28 28.85 -73.55
C GLU A 1025 -18.91 27.50 -74.21
N PRO A 1026 -19.87 26.74 -74.77
CA PRO A 1026 -19.57 25.55 -75.57
C PRO A 1026 -18.80 25.90 -76.85
N ILE A 1027 -17.79 25.10 -77.18
CA ILE A 1027 -16.88 25.30 -78.33
C ILE A 1027 -16.88 24.04 -79.20
N VAL A 1028 -17.02 24.22 -80.51
CA VAL A 1028 -16.83 23.16 -81.51
C VAL A 1028 -15.48 23.35 -82.18
N TYR A 1029 -14.65 22.31 -82.15
CA TYR A 1029 -13.43 22.19 -82.93
C TYR A 1029 -13.65 21.23 -84.10
N PHE A 1030 -13.08 21.55 -85.26
CA PHE A 1030 -12.72 20.54 -86.25
C PHE A 1030 -11.32 20.04 -85.86
N LEU A 1031 -11.19 18.74 -85.58
CA LEU A 1031 -9.95 18.17 -85.03
C LEU A 1031 -9.02 17.63 -86.11
N ASN A 1032 -9.55 16.82 -87.03
CA ASN A 1032 -8.75 16.15 -88.05
C ASN A 1032 -9.62 15.64 -89.22
N PHE A 1033 -8.96 15.34 -90.33
CA PHE A 1033 -9.47 14.47 -91.39
C PHE A 1033 -9.18 13.01 -91.00
N GLY A 1034 -10.20 12.22 -90.67
CA GLY A 1034 -10.12 10.80 -90.29
C GLY A 1034 -10.22 9.86 -91.50
N GLU A 1035 -10.04 8.54 -91.29
CA GLU A 1035 -9.98 7.54 -92.39
C GLU A 1035 -11.18 7.53 -93.34
N SER A 1036 -12.35 7.99 -92.89
CA SER A 1036 -13.55 8.16 -93.71
C SER A 1036 -14.38 9.38 -93.32
N THR A 1037 -13.93 10.15 -92.34
CA THR A 1037 -14.77 11.10 -91.57
C THR A 1037 -14.10 12.46 -91.43
N LEU A 1038 -14.91 13.52 -91.39
CA LEU A 1038 -14.50 14.84 -90.92
C LEU A 1038 -14.79 14.91 -89.42
N ASP A 1039 -13.75 14.89 -88.59
CA ASP A 1039 -13.89 14.70 -87.14
C ASP A 1039 -14.08 16.05 -86.41
N HIS A 1040 -15.27 16.24 -85.86
CA HIS A 1040 -15.61 17.37 -85.01
C HIS A 1040 -15.67 16.97 -83.53
N GLU A 1041 -15.27 17.87 -82.64
CA GLU A 1041 -15.42 17.73 -81.18
C GLU A 1041 -16.14 18.96 -80.60
N LEU A 1042 -17.35 18.73 -80.10
CA LEU A 1042 -18.11 19.69 -79.30
C LEU A 1042 -17.70 19.52 -77.82
N ARG A 1043 -17.10 20.57 -77.26
CA ARG A 1043 -16.79 20.70 -75.83
C ARG A 1043 -17.83 21.59 -75.19
N MET A 1044 -18.44 21.13 -74.11
CA MET A 1044 -19.47 21.86 -73.36
C MET A 1044 -19.31 21.58 -71.87
N HIS A 1045 -19.85 22.45 -71.02
CA HIS A 1045 -19.85 22.24 -69.57
C HIS A 1045 -21.29 22.10 -69.08
N VAL A 1046 -21.49 21.23 -68.11
CA VAL A 1046 -22.79 20.99 -67.46
C VAL A 1046 -22.67 21.31 -65.98
N ARG A 1047 -23.76 21.73 -65.34
CA ARG A 1047 -23.73 22.17 -63.94
C ARG A 1047 -23.37 21.05 -62.98
N ASP A 1048 -23.99 19.88 -63.13
CA ASP A 1048 -23.82 18.76 -62.22
C ASP A 1048 -23.35 17.49 -62.93
N LEU A 1049 -22.61 16.64 -62.23
CA LEU A 1049 -22.11 15.36 -62.76
C LEU A 1049 -23.22 14.44 -63.30
N GLY A 1050 -24.43 14.52 -62.72
CA GLY A 1050 -25.60 13.78 -63.17
C GLY A 1050 -26.14 14.20 -64.54
N ASP A 1051 -25.89 15.44 -64.97
CA ASP A 1051 -26.37 15.95 -66.26
C ASP A 1051 -25.52 15.48 -67.45
N ARG A 1052 -24.32 14.93 -67.21
CA ARG A 1052 -23.38 14.51 -68.26
C ARG A 1052 -24.02 13.59 -69.31
N ASN A 1053 -24.72 12.55 -68.86
CA ASN A 1053 -25.35 11.56 -69.74
C ASN A 1053 -26.67 12.05 -70.36
N PRO A 1054 -27.61 12.68 -69.60
CA PRO A 1054 -28.79 13.34 -70.17
C PRO A 1054 -28.45 14.35 -71.27
N VAL A 1055 -27.44 15.21 -71.07
CA VAL A 1055 -27.00 16.18 -72.08
C VAL A 1055 -26.51 15.49 -73.35
N LEU A 1056 -25.71 14.43 -73.21
CA LEU A 1056 -25.25 13.66 -74.37
C LEU A 1056 -26.40 13.01 -75.14
N ASP A 1057 -27.40 12.44 -74.46
CA ASP A 1057 -28.57 11.85 -75.13
C ASP A 1057 -29.42 12.92 -75.83
N GLU A 1058 -29.77 14.00 -75.12
CA GLU A 1058 -30.56 15.13 -75.64
C GLU A 1058 -29.88 15.78 -76.87
N ILE A 1059 -28.57 16.01 -76.82
CA ILE A 1059 -27.80 16.62 -77.92
C ILE A 1059 -27.59 15.65 -79.08
N ASN A 1060 -27.27 14.37 -78.85
CA ASN A 1060 -27.15 13.40 -79.94
C ASN A 1060 -28.48 13.21 -80.68
N ARG A 1061 -29.62 13.22 -79.97
CA ARG A 1061 -30.96 13.19 -80.59
C ARG A 1061 -31.24 14.45 -81.40
N PHE A 1062 -30.85 15.62 -80.91
CA PHE A 1062 -30.97 16.88 -81.66
C PHE A 1062 -30.14 16.82 -82.94
N ILE A 1063 -28.85 16.51 -82.84
CA ILE A 1063 -27.91 16.41 -83.96
C ILE A 1063 -28.45 15.46 -85.03
N ASN A 1064 -28.80 14.23 -84.67
CA ASN A 1064 -29.32 13.24 -85.61
C ASN A 1064 -30.60 13.73 -86.34
N ARG A 1065 -31.47 14.45 -85.64
CA ARG A 1065 -32.70 15.03 -86.23
C ARG A 1065 -32.38 16.17 -87.19
N GLU A 1066 -31.55 17.13 -86.80
CA GLU A 1066 -31.25 18.31 -87.62
C GLU A 1066 -30.32 17.99 -88.80
N PHE A 1067 -29.33 17.10 -88.61
CA PHE A 1067 -28.45 16.64 -89.69
C PHE A 1067 -29.26 15.92 -90.78
N LYS A 1068 -30.22 15.07 -90.39
CA LYS A 1068 -31.14 14.42 -91.33
C LYS A 1068 -32.04 15.40 -92.09
N LYS A 1069 -32.43 16.53 -91.49
CA LYS A 1069 -33.19 17.59 -92.21
C LYS A 1069 -32.32 18.38 -93.19
N GLN A 1070 -31.06 18.61 -92.84
CA GLN A 1070 -30.10 19.38 -93.64
C GLN A 1070 -29.28 18.50 -94.60
N HIS A 1071 -29.66 17.23 -94.79
CA HIS A 1071 -28.97 16.25 -95.63
C HIS A 1071 -27.47 16.04 -95.30
N ILE A 1072 -27.07 16.30 -94.04
CA ILE A 1072 -25.73 15.98 -93.53
C ILE A 1072 -25.72 14.51 -93.10
N ASN A 1073 -24.90 13.70 -93.74
CA ASN A 1073 -24.71 12.30 -93.37
C ASN A 1073 -23.66 12.18 -92.25
N ILE A 1074 -24.03 11.44 -91.20
CA ILE A 1074 -23.07 10.93 -90.22
C ILE A 1074 -22.35 9.76 -90.89
N SER A 1075 -21.04 9.89 -91.07
CA SER A 1075 -20.28 8.95 -91.90
C SER A 1075 -20.18 7.58 -91.23
N PHE A 1076 -20.42 6.54 -92.03
CA PHE A 1076 -19.98 5.19 -91.74
C PHE A 1076 -18.55 4.99 -92.27
N ARG A 1077 -17.92 3.85 -91.96
CA ARG A 1077 -16.60 3.52 -92.54
C ARG A 1077 -16.75 3.31 -94.04
N GLN A 1078 -16.18 4.21 -94.84
CA GLN A 1078 -16.21 4.11 -96.29
C GLN A 1078 -15.07 3.19 -96.77
N MET A 1079 -15.35 2.36 -97.76
CA MET A 1079 -14.37 1.45 -98.35
C MET A 1079 -14.55 1.43 -99.86
N GLU A 1080 -13.50 1.83 -100.59
CA GLU A 1080 -13.49 1.66 -102.03
C GLU A 1080 -13.14 0.20 -102.37
N ILE A 1081 -14.11 -0.55 -102.88
CA ILE A 1081 -13.90 -1.96 -103.22
C ILE A 1081 -13.52 -2.07 -104.70
N TYR A 1082 -12.25 -2.42 -104.93
CA TYR A 1082 -11.72 -2.79 -106.24
C TYR A 1082 -11.74 -4.31 -106.39
N LEU A 1083 -12.74 -4.84 -107.10
CA LEU A 1083 -12.82 -6.27 -107.42
C LEU A 1083 -11.86 -6.59 -108.56
N LYS A 1084 -10.85 -7.43 -108.30
CA LYS A 1084 -9.85 -7.85 -109.30
C LYS A 1084 -10.11 -9.29 -109.74
N ASN A 1085 -10.52 -9.52 -110.99
CA ASN A 1085 -10.78 -10.89 -111.47
C ASN A 1085 -9.49 -11.67 -111.77
N THR A 1086 -9.59 -12.99 -111.95
CA THR A 1086 -8.45 -13.89 -112.24
C THR A 1086 -7.73 -13.64 -113.57
N GLN A 1087 -8.26 -12.77 -114.44
CA GLN A 1087 -7.63 -12.32 -115.70
C GLN A 1087 -6.97 -10.93 -115.56
N GLY A 1088 -7.03 -10.29 -114.38
CA GLY A 1088 -6.42 -8.99 -114.09
C GLY A 1088 -7.31 -7.78 -114.33
N LEU A 1089 -8.62 -7.93 -114.18
CA LEU A 1089 -9.60 -6.85 -114.39
C LEU A 1089 -10.01 -6.19 -113.10
N GLU A 1090 -9.68 -4.91 -112.92
CA GLU A 1090 -10.17 -4.10 -111.81
C GLU A 1090 -11.53 -3.49 -112.14
N TYR A 1091 -12.52 -3.85 -111.34
CA TYR A 1091 -13.84 -3.26 -111.31
C TYR A 1091 -14.01 -2.49 -110.00
N LYS A 1092 -14.10 -1.16 -110.06
CA LYS A 1092 -14.51 -0.36 -108.89
C LYS A 1092 -16.01 -0.52 -108.69
N LEU A 1093 -16.42 -1.11 -107.57
CA LEU A 1093 -17.82 -1.13 -107.17
C LEU A 1093 -18.24 0.27 -106.70
N VAL A 1094 -19.23 0.84 -107.36
CA VAL A 1094 -19.92 2.05 -106.91
C VAL A 1094 -21.29 1.64 -106.34
N PRO A 1095 -21.71 2.12 -105.16
CA PRO A 1095 -23.03 1.82 -104.61
C PRO A 1095 -24.15 2.27 -105.56
N ALA A 1096 -25.19 1.45 -105.72
CA ALA A 1096 -26.41 1.88 -106.40
C ALA A 1096 -27.27 2.74 -105.48
N GLU A 1097 -27.72 3.89 -105.96
CA GLU A 1097 -28.65 4.75 -105.20
C GLU A 1097 -30.02 4.06 -105.00
N PRO A 1098 -30.64 4.17 -103.81
CA PRO A 1098 -31.94 3.57 -103.56
C PRO A 1098 -33.07 4.36 -104.25
N SER A 1099 -33.67 3.78 -105.28
CA SER A 1099 -34.87 4.33 -105.94
C SER A 1099 -36.13 4.15 -105.09
N ASP A 1100 -37.01 5.15 -105.14
CA ASP A 1100 -38.23 5.21 -104.33
C ASP A 1100 -39.33 4.25 -104.84
N LYS A 1101 -40.30 3.93 -103.97
CA LYS A 1101 -41.20 2.77 -104.12
C LYS A 1101 -42.23 2.91 -105.26
N THR A 1102 -42.44 1.86 -106.07
CA THR A 1102 -43.73 1.12 -106.22
C THR A 1102 -43.67 -0.01 -107.27
N GLY A 1103 -44.38 -1.12 -107.02
CA GLY A 1103 -44.68 -2.16 -108.02
C GLY A 1103 -43.69 -3.33 -108.10
N ALA A 1104 -44.20 -4.53 -108.36
CA ALA A 1104 -43.44 -5.78 -108.54
C ALA A 1104 -44.13 -6.66 -109.60
N PRO A 1105 -43.49 -7.69 -110.21
CA PRO A 1105 -42.08 -8.11 -110.08
C PRO A 1105 -41.38 -8.37 -111.45
N THR A 1106 -40.24 -9.08 -111.39
CA THR A 1106 -39.51 -9.85 -112.44
C THR A 1106 -38.68 -9.12 -113.52
N GLY A 1107 -37.37 -9.38 -113.51
CA GLY A 1107 -36.61 -9.59 -114.76
C GLY A 1107 -35.21 -8.98 -114.89
N GLN A 1108 -34.18 -9.79 -114.61
CA GLN A 1108 -32.84 -9.78 -115.24
C GLN A 1108 -31.83 -8.64 -114.94
N THR A 1109 -30.72 -9.04 -114.32
CA THR A 1109 -29.45 -8.32 -114.20
C THR A 1109 -28.74 -8.16 -115.56
N THR A 1110 -28.15 -7.00 -115.83
CA THR A 1110 -27.12 -6.84 -116.88
C THR A 1110 -25.87 -6.17 -116.30
N LEU A 1111 -24.71 -6.78 -116.55
CA LEU A 1111 -23.38 -6.24 -116.24
C LEU A 1111 -22.65 -5.95 -117.56
N GLN A 1112 -21.95 -4.82 -117.65
CA GLN A 1112 -21.03 -4.53 -118.76
C GLN A 1112 -19.57 -4.57 -118.27
N PRO A 1113 -18.63 -5.22 -118.99
CA PRO A 1113 -17.24 -5.39 -118.57
C PRO A 1113 -16.26 -4.36 -119.16
N VAL A 1114 -15.08 -4.16 -118.55
CA VAL A 1114 -13.91 -3.47 -119.14
C VAL A 1114 -12.59 -4.20 -118.82
N ASN A 1115 -11.63 -4.11 -119.75
CA ASN A 1115 -10.42 -4.93 -119.94
C ASN A 1115 -9.14 -4.08 -120.19
N THR A 1116 -7.90 -4.38 -119.77
CA THR A 1116 -7.27 -5.42 -118.90
C THR A 1116 -5.84 -4.93 -118.51
N LYS A 1117 -5.22 -5.33 -117.36
CA LYS A 1117 -3.92 -6.09 -117.33
C LYS A 1117 -3.25 -6.36 -115.96
N VAL A 1118 -2.66 -7.56 -115.89
CA VAL A 1118 -1.87 -8.25 -114.82
C VAL A 1118 -0.39 -7.72 -114.84
N ALA A 1119 0.53 -7.91 -113.88
CA ALA A 1119 0.99 -9.11 -113.12
C ALA A 1119 2.08 -8.75 -112.05
N PRO A 1120 2.71 -9.69 -111.30
CA PRO A 1120 2.10 -10.56 -110.27
C PRO A 1120 2.89 -10.74 -108.94
N ALA A 1121 2.17 -11.25 -107.93
CA ALA A 1121 2.52 -12.06 -106.74
C ALA A 1121 3.96 -12.42 -106.28
N THR A 1122 4.11 -12.51 -104.95
CA THR A 1122 4.59 -13.71 -104.21
C THR A 1122 3.87 -13.88 -102.86
N LYS A 1123 3.83 -15.11 -102.33
CA LYS A 1123 3.31 -15.49 -100.99
C LYS A 1123 4.47 -15.57 -99.98
N ASP A 1124 4.16 -15.44 -98.69
CA ASP A 1124 4.40 -16.51 -97.70
C ASP A 1124 3.62 -16.24 -96.40
N ALA A 1125 3.39 -17.29 -95.61
CA ALA A 1125 2.79 -17.26 -94.27
C ALA A 1125 3.79 -17.86 -93.26
N PRO A 1126 3.68 -17.54 -91.95
CA PRO A 1126 3.28 -18.60 -91.03
C PRO A 1126 2.48 -18.16 -89.77
N GLU A 1127 2.16 -19.18 -88.97
CA GLU A 1127 1.46 -19.21 -87.67
C GLU A 1127 2.30 -18.70 -86.45
N PRO A 1128 1.73 -18.63 -85.22
CA PRO A 1128 2.28 -17.86 -84.09
C PRO A 1128 3.19 -18.68 -83.14
N PRO A 1129 3.77 -18.02 -82.10
CA PRO A 1129 4.29 -18.73 -80.92
C PRO A 1129 3.74 -18.23 -79.56
N GLU A 1130 4.11 -18.97 -78.52
CA GLU A 1130 3.51 -19.01 -77.18
C GLU A 1130 4.16 -18.11 -76.10
N LEU A 1131 3.54 -18.14 -74.92
CA LEU A 1131 4.02 -17.77 -73.57
C LEU A 1131 5.56 -17.79 -73.33
N ARG A 1132 6.04 -16.80 -72.56
CA ARG A 1132 7.01 -17.02 -71.45
C ARG A 1132 6.75 -16.07 -70.27
N LEU A 1133 7.16 -16.52 -69.08
CA LEU A 1133 7.26 -15.71 -67.87
C LEU A 1133 8.53 -14.85 -67.91
N ASP A 1134 8.44 -13.64 -67.33
CA ASP A 1134 9.11 -13.25 -66.07
C ASP A 1134 8.34 -12.08 -65.43
#